data_AF-A0A3E0VUF4-F1
#
_entry.id   AF-A0A3E0VUF4-F1
#
_cell.length_a   1.000
_cell.length_b   1.000
_cell.length_c   1.000
_cell.angle_alpha   90.00
_cell.angle_beta   90.00
_cell.angle_gamma   90.00
#
_symmetry.space_group_name_H-M   'P 1'
#
loop_
_entity.id
_entity.type
_entity.pdbx_description
1 polymer ?
#
loop_
_entity_poly.entity_id
_entity_poly.type
_entity_poly.pdbx_seq_one_letter_code
_entity_poly.pdbx_strand_id
1 'polypeptide(L)'
;MKKSSSRGTLAGGLIAGLVIVTGLTGAGSLSARATGTPPPESTFFSTANAQESSTIQSSSDGDLWASCWADDGNLYAANGDGKGFSTSGPSSDIAVSRIAGTPGSLTGSTLATGNAISQTWTAGSYNRKPTGMVCVNGTIYLAVQDLSTSFNDAPAATVVKSTDHGVTWTWDHSAPMFNNHVFTTMFFADFGQNSANASDGYVYVYGLDNNWRTSFDGSVPNPTDLFLARVPSTSVQTRSTWQFYTGTSGGTPTWSTNIALKQPVLHDDRTIYPSLINAGTHNLTVLGQGGVLYDKPLNRYIYSSWTEYTYEFYESPSPTGPWSHFLTKDFGGYPWTQSKNGGYATTIPSKFLSSDGLSMYVQSNVCSCGGAGTSVYNYALRSLNLTVAPTAAATNSTGSTNVAQTPGTVPIERVAHFANNSYYNDGNLTNSEDDWNNEHKSGDSSWWGYTWPRQYTINKVVYTTGAMYPDGGWFSSNVRVQVRHGNTWTDVASPSTVPAYPYSSAAGTNASYTFTFTPVSGDGVRVIGVPGGSSTFTSVGEVSAYYSTGGFTVQGAIATKYNSSGGAAGPEGGITSNETTTADGIGRFNTFQNGAIYWTPNTGAQMVYGLIYSKWASLGYEQGVLGYPTTDETSDPLGRRSTFQNGYIIFNSSNGVATAYRSNGTVI
;
A
#
# COMPACT_ATOMS: atom_id res chain seq x y z
N MET A 1 -55.53 24.58 -2.59
CA MET A 1 -56.01 25.44 -1.48
C MET A 1 -54.91 25.51 -0.42
N LYS A 2 -54.71 26.70 0.15
CA LYS A 2 -53.47 27.17 0.79
C LYS A 2 -53.09 26.44 2.10
N LYS A 3 -51.77 26.23 2.25
CA LYS A 3 -51.01 26.01 3.49
C LYS A 3 -50.96 27.26 4.38
N SER A 4 -50.46 27.05 5.61
CA SER A 4 -49.88 28.00 6.58
C SER A 4 -50.81 28.37 7.73
N SER A 5 -50.38 28.54 8.98
CA SER A 5 -49.09 28.31 9.68
C SER A 5 -49.36 28.62 11.16
N SER A 6 -48.64 27.95 12.06
CA SER A 6 -48.54 28.34 13.47
C SER A 6 -47.51 29.46 13.65
N ARG A 7 -47.78 30.39 14.58
CA ARG A 7 -46.80 31.23 15.30
C ARG A 7 -46.82 30.74 16.74
N GLY A 8 -45.70 30.28 17.29
CA GLY A 8 -44.81 31.07 18.16
C GLY A 8 -45.16 30.77 19.63
N THR A 9 -44.28 30.73 20.63
CA THR A 9 -42.84 30.94 20.80
C THR A 9 -42.54 30.47 22.25
N LEU A 10 -41.24 30.34 22.59
CA LEU A 10 -40.64 30.45 23.94
C LEU A 10 -40.53 29.20 24.83
N ALA A 11 -39.32 28.64 24.79
CA ALA A 11 -38.31 28.64 25.87
C ALA A 11 -38.75 28.37 27.33
N GLY A 12 -38.09 27.38 27.94
CA GLY A 12 -37.98 27.23 29.39
C GLY A 12 -37.57 25.82 29.82
N GLY A 13 -36.29 25.61 30.12
CA GLY A 13 -35.81 24.39 30.77
C GLY A 13 -35.91 24.48 32.30
N LEU A 14 -36.25 23.39 32.98
CA LEU A 14 -35.37 22.60 33.87
C LEU A 14 -36.21 21.65 34.76
N ILE A 15 -35.94 20.34 34.58
CA ILE A 15 -35.67 19.29 35.58
C ILE A 15 -36.51 19.26 36.87
N ALA A 16 -37.27 18.18 37.06
CA ALA A 16 -37.05 17.16 38.12
C ALA A 16 -38.18 16.12 38.15
N GLY A 17 -37.85 14.85 38.43
CA GLY A 17 -38.82 13.92 39.02
C GLY A 17 -38.98 12.57 38.31
N LEU A 18 -38.12 11.64 38.69
CA LEU A 18 -38.14 10.21 38.43
C LEU A 18 -39.51 9.55 38.72
N VAL A 19 -40.09 8.84 37.74
CA VAL A 19 -41.01 7.71 37.98
C VAL A 19 -40.61 6.58 37.03
N ILE A 20 -40.04 5.52 37.60
CA ILE A 20 -39.83 4.24 36.93
C ILE A 20 -41.15 3.48 36.99
N VAL A 21 -41.79 3.25 35.84
CA VAL A 21 -42.71 2.14 35.65
C VAL A 21 -42.42 1.48 34.31
N THR A 22 -42.06 0.21 34.42
CA THR A 22 -41.72 -0.77 33.39
C THR A 22 -42.78 -0.95 32.32
N GLY A 23 -42.39 -0.87 31.05
CA GLY A 23 -43.17 -1.31 29.90
C GLY A 23 -42.25 -1.85 28.81
N LEU A 24 -42.25 -3.17 28.64
CA LEU A 24 -41.55 -3.86 27.56
C LEU A 24 -42.13 -3.45 26.20
N THR A 25 -41.34 -2.76 25.39
CA THR A 25 -41.42 -2.82 23.93
C THR A 25 -39.99 -2.96 23.40
N GLY A 26 -39.60 -4.19 23.09
CA GLY A 26 -38.34 -4.50 22.42
C GLY A 26 -38.41 -4.04 20.96
N ALA A 27 -38.26 -2.74 20.72
CA ALA A 27 -37.75 -2.26 19.46
C ALA A 27 -36.25 -2.57 19.47
N GLY A 28 -35.86 -3.62 18.75
CA GLY A 28 -34.44 -3.90 18.50
C GLY A 28 -33.82 -2.67 17.87
N SER A 29 -33.02 -1.95 18.66
CA SER A 29 -32.13 -0.92 18.18
C SER A 29 -31.23 -1.57 17.13
N LEU A 30 -31.42 -1.18 15.87
CA LEU A 30 -30.44 -1.37 14.82
C LEU A 30 -29.11 -0.84 15.37
N SER A 31 -28.20 -1.75 15.71
CA SER A 31 -26.85 -1.38 16.10
C SER A 31 -26.29 -0.56 14.95
N ALA A 32 -25.81 0.65 15.28
CA ALA A 32 -25.08 1.49 14.35
C ALA A 32 -23.97 0.64 13.69
N ARG A 33 -23.90 0.69 12.36
CA ARG A 33 -22.84 0.08 11.55
C ARG A 33 -21.52 0.63 12.07
N ALA A 34 -20.65 -0.23 12.61
CA ALA A 34 -19.32 0.19 13.00
C ALA A 34 -18.60 0.68 11.74
N THR A 35 -18.20 1.96 11.72
CA THR A 35 -17.19 2.46 10.78
C THR A 35 -15.91 1.69 11.09
N GLY A 36 -15.49 0.79 10.21
CA GLY A 36 -14.22 0.12 10.37
C GLY A 36 -13.08 1.10 10.09
N THR A 37 -11.89 0.81 10.58
CA THR A 37 -10.68 1.46 10.09
C THR A 37 -10.19 0.65 8.87
N PRO A 38 -9.67 1.27 7.80
CA PRO A 38 -8.97 0.56 6.75
C PRO A 38 -7.96 -0.45 7.33
N PRO A 39 -7.68 -1.56 6.62
CA PRO A 39 -6.73 -2.54 7.12
C PRO A 39 -5.35 -1.89 7.28
N PRO A 40 -4.54 -2.35 8.25
CA PRO A 40 -3.15 -1.91 8.33
C PRO A 40 -2.38 -2.32 7.07
N GLU A 41 -1.27 -1.64 6.81
CA GLU A 41 -0.27 -2.17 5.88
C GLU A 41 0.32 -3.46 6.46
N SER A 42 0.43 -4.49 5.62
CA SER A 42 1.03 -5.78 5.97
C SER A 42 2.43 -5.55 6.48
N THR A 43 2.92 -6.38 7.40
CA THR A 43 4.35 -6.41 7.77
C THR A 43 5.03 -7.68 7.27
N PHE A 44 4.33 -8.49 6.47
CA PHE A 44 4.81 -9.80 6.04
C PHE A 44 5.68 -9.73 4.80
N PHE A 45 5.40 -8.80 3.88
CA PHE A 45 6.16 -8.60 2.66
C PHE A 45 6.99 -7.30 2.70
N SER A 46 8.28 -7.39 2.37
CA SER A 46 9.15 -6.22 2.20
C SER A 46 9.00 -5.60 0.82
N THR A 47 8.89 -6.42 -0.22
CA THR A 47 8.67 -5.99 -1.60
C THR A 47 7.50 -6.75 -2.23
N ALA A 48 6.78 -6.06 -3.11
CA ALA A 48 5.73 -6.62 -3.93
C ALA A 48 5.74 -5.90 -5.28
N ASN A 49 5.68 -6.64 -6.39
CA ASN A 49 5.75 -6.08 -7.74
C ASN A 49 4.81 -6.83 -8.69
N ALA A 50 3.72 -6.16 -9.10
CA ALA A 50 2.86 -6.59 -10.20
C ALA A 50 3.25 -5.87 -11.49
N GLN A 51 3.36 -6.60 -12.60
CA GLN A 51 3.73 -6.01 -13.89
C GLN A 51 2.73 -4.95 -14.37
N GLU A 52 3.25 -3.95 -15.09
CA GLU A 52 2.50 -2.82 -15.65
C GLU A 52 1.47 -3.23 -16.71
N SER A 53 1.68 -4.37 -17.36
CA SER A 53 0.76 -4.90 -18.36
C SER A 53 0.67 -6.42 -18.32
N SER A 54 -0.39 -6.97 -18.91
CA SER A 54 -0.47 -8.40 -19.20
C SER A 54 0.59 -8.79 -20.22
N THR A 55 1.37 -9.83 -19.94
CA THR A 55 2.47 -10.30 -20.81
C THR A 55 2.20 -11.65 -21.45
N ILE A 56 1.21 -12.39 -20.95
CA ILE A 56 0.79 -13.68 -21.49
C ILE A 56 -0.66 -13.58 -21.91
N GLN A 57 -0.93 -13.85 -23.18
CA GLN A 57 -2.24 -13.71 -23.79
C GLN A 57 -2.62 -15.03 -24.47
N SER A 58 -3.83 -15.52 -24.19
CA SER A 58 -4.38 -16.68 -24.89
C SER A 58 -5.24 -16.26 -26.09
N SER A 59 -5.46 -17.20 -27.02
CA SER A 59 -6.48 -17.06 -28.07
C SER A 59 -7.86 -17.41 -27.50
N SER A 60 -8.46 -16.45 -26.81
CA SER A 60 -9.78 -16.57 -26.20
C SER A 60 -10.51 -15.23 -26.21
N ASP A 61 -11.79 -15.21 -25.87
CA ASP A 61 -12.64 -14.02 -25.88
C ASP A 61 -13.69 -14.11 -24.76
N GLY A 62 -13.76 -13.08 -23.92
CA GLY A 62 -14.75 -12.97 -22.85
C GLY A 62 -14.23 -12.25 -21.62
N ASP A 63 -15.07 -11.50 -20.92
CA ASP A 63 -14.69 -10.80 -19.71
C ASP A 63 -14.77 -11.70 -18.48
N LEU A 64 -14.07 -11.36 -17.38
CA LEU A 64 -14.01 -12.17 -16.15
C LEU A 64 -13.42 -13.58 -16.40
N TRP A 65 -12.63 -14.11 -15.47
CA TRP A 65 -12.10 -15.46 -15.64
C TRP A 65 -11.91 -16.18 -14.30
N ALA A 66 -12.98 -16.25 -13.52
CA ALA A 66 -13.00 -17.06 -12.32
C ALA A 66 -12.64 -18.51 -12.68
N SER A 67 -11.67 -19.10 -11.97
CA SER A 67 -11.10 -20.39 -12.35
C SER A 67 -10.82 -21.28 -11.15
N CYS A 68 -10.68 -22.59 -11.41
CA CYS A 68 -10.21 -23.56 -10.43
C CYS A 68 -9.31 -24.61 -11.07
N TRP A 69 -8.38 -25.14 -10.28
CA TRP A 69 -7.47 -26.21 -10.68
C TRP A 69 -8.09 -27.57 -10.36
N ALA A 70 -8.44 -28.34 -11.40
CA ALA A 70 -9.12 -29.62 -11.26
C ALA A 70 -8.17 -30.80 -11.02
N ASP A 71 -8.75 -31.93 -10.61
CA ASP A 71 -8.09 -33.21 -10.38
C ASP A 71 -7.40 -33.78 -11.63
N ASP A 72 -7.87 -33.44 -12.84
CA ASP A 72 -7.26 -33.83 -14.12
C ASP A 72 -6.02 -32.98 -14.51
N GLY A 73 -5.61 -32.06 -13.64
CA GLY A 73 -4.45 -31.18 -13.83
C GLY A 73 -4.73 -29.93 -14.66
N ASN A 74 -5.95 -29.74 -15.18
CA ASN A 74 -6.32 -28.58 -15.98
C ASN A 74 -6.94 -27.46 -15.13
N LEU A 75 -6.91 -26.24 -15.66
CA LEU A 75 -7.76 -25.17 -15.15
C LEU A 75 -9.11 -25.26 -15.85
N TYR A 76 -10.16 -25.01 -15.09
CA TYR A 76 -11.47 -24.69 -15.64
C TYR A 76 -11.74 -23.24 -15.30
N ALA A 77 -12.21 -22.47 -16.28
CA ALA A 77 -12.46 -21.05 -16.11
C ALA A 77 -13.79 -20.68 -16.76
N ALA A 78 -14.55 -19.81 -16.10
CA ALA A 78 -15.76 -19.23 -16.64
C ALA A 78 -15.54 -17.76 -16.99
N ASN A 79 -15.96 -17.38 -18.18
CA ASN A 79 -16.00 -16.00 -18.65
C ASN A 79 -17.43 -15.53 -18.88
N GLY A 80 -17.67 -14.24 -18.72
CA GLY A 80 -18.82 -13.53 -19.23
C GLY A 80 -18.60 -12.99 -20.66
N ASP A 81 -19.68 -12.51 -21.27
CA ASP A 81 -19.74 -11.78 -22.56
C ASP A 81 -18.61 -12.12 -23.55
N GLY A 82 -18.63 -13.32 -24.11
CA GLY A 82 -17.57 -13.77 -25.02
C GLY A 82 -17.78 -15.17 -25.58
N LYS A 83 -16.75 -15.71 -26.20
CA LYS A 83 -16.76 -17.01 -26.90
C LYS A 83 -15.97 -18.09 -26.17
N GLY A 84 -15.31 -17.75 -25.08
CA GLY A 84 -14.33 -18.61 -24.41
C GLY A 84 -13.13 -18.88 -25.34
N PHE A 85 -12.67 -20.13 -25.38
CA PHE A 85 -11.60 -20.58 -26.27
C PHE A 85 -12.08 -21.03 -27.67
N SER A 86 -13.39 -21.03 -27.91
CA SER A 86 -13.98 -21.27 -29.23
C SER A 86 -14.16 -19.95 -29.99
N THR A 87 -13.05 -19.26 -30.30
CA THR A 87 -13.04 -17.88 -30.85
C THR A 87 -13.75 -17.69 -32.19
N SER A 88 -14.08 -18.77 -32.90
CA SER A 88 -14.90 -18.79 -34.13
C SER A 88 -16.40 -19.01 -33.89
N GLY A 89 -16.81 -19.36 -32.67
CA GLY A 89 -18.19 -19.62 -32.28
C GLY A 89 -19.00 -18.35 -31.96
N PRO A 90 -20.31 -18.50 -31.68
CA PRO A 90 -21.14 -17.39 -31.25
C PRO A 90 -20.75 -16.90 -29.85
N SER A 91 -20.90 -15.60 -29.60
CA SER A 91 -20.75 -15.05 -28.25
C SER A 91 -21.90 -15.49 -27.35
N SER A 92 -21.60 -15.63 -26.06
CA SER A 92 -22.55 -15.92 -25.00
C SER A 92 -22.30 -15.00 -23.81
N ASP A 93 -23.34 -14.71 -23.04
CA ASP A 93 -23.21 -13.92 -21.80
C ASP A 93 -22.41 -14.65 -20.74
N ILE A 94 -22.34 -16.00 -20.80
CA ILE A 94 -21.48 -16.84 -19.97
C ILE A 94 -20.97 -18.06 -20.75
N ALA A 95 -19.70 -18.39 -20.58
CA ALA A 95 -19.08 -19.59 -21.14
C ALA A 95 -18.14 -20.23 -20.13
N VAL A 96 -17.99 -21.55 -20.17
CA VAL A 96 -16.99 -22.30 -19.40
C VAL A 96 -16.01 -22.94 -20.36
N SER A 97 -14.72 -22.81 -20.08
CA SER A 97 -13.63 -23.39 -20.85
C SER A 97 -12.71 -24.24 -19.98
N ARG A 98 -12.17 -25.31 -20.57
CA ARG A 98 -11.00 -26.02 -20.05
C ARG A 98 -9.74 -25.37 -20.59
N ILE A 99 -8.74 -25.16 -19.74
CA ILE A 99 -7.45 -24.55 -20.05
C ILE A 99 -6.31 -25.49 -19.60
N ALA A 100 -5.49 -25.90 -20.55
CA ALA A 100 -4.34 -26.78 -20.36
C ALA A 100 -3.02 -26.02 -20.51
N GLY A 101 -1.93 -26.61 -19.99
CA GLY A 101 -0.58 -26.05 -20.09
C GLY A 101 -0.18 -25.13 -18.92
N THR A 102 0.90 -24.39 -19.15
CA THR A 102 1.52 -23.43 -18.23
C THR A 102 1.58 -22.05 -18.89
N PRO A 103 1.83 -20.97 -18.13
CA PRO A 103 1.95 -19.63 -18.69
C PRO A 103 3.00 -19.61 -19.82
N GLY A 104 2.62 -19.09 -21.00
CA GLY A 104 3.41 -19.12 -22.24
C GLY A 104 3.11 -20.29 -23.20
N SER A 105 2.34 -21.29 -22.78
CA SER A 105 1.93 -22.45 -23.59
C SER A 105 0.44 -22.83 -23.43
N LEU A 106 -0.38 -21.88 -22.97
CA LEU A 106 -1.78 -22.13 -22.66
C LEU A 106 -2.59 -22.47 -23.92
N THR A 107 -3.40 -23.53 -23.81
CA THR A 107 -4.39 -23.93 -24.81
C THR A 107 -5.72 -24.16 -24.12
N GLY A 108 -6.84 -24.07 -24.83
CA GLY A 108 -8.13 -24.32 -24.22
C GLY A 108 -9.24 -24.65 -25.20
N SER A 109 -10.40 -25.00 -24.64
CA SER A 109 -11.61 -25.36 -25.37
C SER A 109 -12.85 -24.93 -24.58
N THR A 110 -13.80 -24.24 -25.21
CA THR A 110 -15.11 -23.95 -24.61
C THR A 110 -15.93 -25.24 -24.52
N LEU A 111 -16.53 -25.49 -23.35
CA LEU A 111 -17.27 -26.71 -23.03
C LEU A 111 -18.77 -26.49 -22.94
N ALA A 112 -19.19 -25.38 -22.34
CA ALA A 112 -20.59 -25.03 -22.14
C ALA A 112 -20.81 -23.53 -22.28
N THR A 113 -22.02 -23.11 -22.62
CA THR A 113 -22.41 -21.70 -22.79
C THR A 113 -23.86 -21.45 -22.35
N GLY A 114 -24.16 -20.21 -21.95
CA GLY A 114 -25.52 -19.70 -21.72
C GLY A 114 -26.40 -20.59 -20.84
N ASN A 115 -27.59 -20.94 -21.36
CA ASN A 115 -28.63 -21.68 -20.63
C ASN A 115 -28.19 -23.09 -20.20
N ALA A 116 -27.13 -23.64 -20.80
CA ALA A 116 -26.59 -24.94 -20.37
C ALA A 116 -25.83 -24.85 -19.05
N ILE A 117 -25.46 -23.65 -18.59
CA ILE A 117 -24.68 -23.42 -17.36
C ILE A 117 -25.57 -22.95 -16.21
N SER A 118 -26.43 -21.96 -16.45
CA SER A 118 -27.26 -21.31 -15.42
C SER A 118 -28.45 -20.54 -16.04
N GLN A 119 -29.28 -19.94 -15.21
CA GLN A 119 -30.38 -19.03 -15.58
C GLN A 119 -30.26 -17.67 -14.88
N THR A 120 -30.91 -16.65 -15.42
CA THR A 120 -31.11 -15.37 -14.73
C THR A 120 -32.36 -15.44 -13.85
N TRP A 121 -32.32 -14.77 -12.70
CA TRP A 121 -33.42 -14.75 -11.71
C TRP A 121 -34.20 -13.45 -11.71
N THR A 122 -33.53 -12.38 -12.10
CA THR A 122 -34.04 -11.02 -12.05
C THR A 122 -34.64 -10.64 -13.39
N ALA A 123 -35.88 -10.15 -13.36
CA ALA A 123 -36.55 -9.67 -14.55
C ALA A 123 -35.87 -8.40 -15.10
N GLY A 124 -35.92 -8.21 -16.42
CA GLY A 124 -35.32 -7.06 -17.09
C GLY A 124 -33.95 -7.37 -17.68
N SER A 125 -33.11 -6.34 -17.78
CA SER A 125 -31.81 -6.41 -18.46
C SER A 125 -30.70 -6.87 -17.50
N TYR A 126 -30.64 -8.18 -17.27
CA TYR A 126 -29.60 -8.84 -16.49
C TYR A 126 -28.97 -9.99 -17.27
N ASN A 127 -27.65 -10.16 -17.13
CA ASN A 127 -26.86 -11.25 -17.72
C ASN A 127 -26.31 -12.16 -16.62
N ARG A 128 -25.98 -13.41 -16.97
CA ARG A 128 -25.24 -14.31 -16.07
C ARG A 128 -23.78 -13.92 -16.07
N LYS A 129 -23.21 -13.64 -14.90
CA LYS A 129 -21.79 -13.33 -14.76
C LYS A 129 -21.09 -14.28 -13.77
N PRO A 130 -20.00 -14.94 -14.19
CA PRO A 130 -19.24 -15.79 -13.29
C PRO A 130 -18.47 -14.94 -12.29
N THR A 131 -18.58 -15.27 -11.00
CA THR A 131 -17.96 -14.51 -9.91
C THR A 131 -16.87 -15.29 -9.20
N GLY A 132 -16.98 -16.61 -9.14
CA GLY A 132 -16.00 -17.49 -8.52
C GLY A 132 -16.16 -18.94 -8.96
N MET A 133 -15.07 -19.71 -8.94
CA MET A 133 -15.11 -21.14 -9.24
C MET A 133 -14.24 -21.93 -8.26
N VAL A 134 -14.65 -23.14 -7.88
CA VAL A 134 -13.85 -24.06 -7.07
C VAL A 134 -13.98 -25.49 -7.57
N CYS A 135 -12.85 -26.21 -7.55
CA CYS A 135 -12.74 -27.61 -7.89
C CYS A 135 -12.48 -28.36 -6.57
N VAL A 136 -13.39 -29.25 -6.17
CA VAL A 136 -13.27 -30.01 -4.92
C VAL A 136 -13.93 -31.38 -5.07
N ASN A 137 -13.24 -32.43 -4.63
CA ASN A 137 -13.72 -33.81 -4.71
C ASN A 137 -14.19 -34.23 -6.13
N GLY A 138 -13.46 -33.79 -7.17
CA GLY A 138 -13.79 -34.08 -8.58
C GLY A 138 -15.05 -33.37 -9.09
N THR A 139 -15.57 -32.41 -8.32
CA THR A 139 -16.72 -31.59 -8.67
C THR A 139 -16.30 -30.15 -8.90
N ILE A 140 -16.83 -29.52 -9.94
CA ILE A 140 -16.68 -28.09 -10.19
C ILE A 140 -17.94 -27.37 -9.70
N TYR A 141 -17.74 -26.35 -8.87
CA TYR A 141 -18.79 -25.41 -8.48
C TYR A 141 -18.46 -24.03 -9.05
N LEU A 142 -19.48 -23.38 -9.63
CA LEU A 142 -19.38 -22.06 -10.22
C LEU A 142 -20.45 -21.14 -9.62
N ALA A 143 -20.02 -20.01 -9.08
CA ALA A 143 -20.90 -18.95 -8.67
C ALA A 143 -21.28 -18.08 -9.87
N VAL A 144 -22.58 -17.88 -10.06
CA VAL A 144 -23.14 -17.07 -11.14
C VAL A 144 -24.05 -16.02 -10.51
N GLN A 145 -23.75 -14.75 -10.76
CA GLN A 145 -24.60 -13.62 -10.36
C GLN A 145 -25.43 -13.13 -11.54
N ASP A 146 -26.58 -12.55 -11.23
CA ASP A 146 -27.30 -11.67 -12.14
C ASP A 146 -26.62 -10.31 -12.10
N LEU A 147 -26.01 -9.88 -13.21
CA LEU A 147 -25.45 -8.54 -13.33
C LEU A 147 -26.29 -7.71 -14.28
N SER A 148 -26.73 -6.53 -13.85
CA SER A 148 -27.42 -5.58 -14.71
C SER A 148 -26.54 -5.22 -15.91
N THR A 149 -27.12 -5.04 -17.08
CA THR A 149 -26.37 -4.57 -18.27
C THR A 149 -25.84 -3.13 -18.13
N SER A 150 -26.27 -2.40 -17.09
CA SER A 150 -25.66 -1.12 -16.68
C SER A 150 -24.41 -1.30 -15.82
N PHE A 151 -24.13 -2.53 -15.39
CA PHE A 151 -23.06 -2.93 -14.47
C PHE A 151 -23.17 -2.39 -13.04
N ASN A 152 -24.24 -1.68 -12.71
CA ASN A 152 -24.43 -1.02 -11.42
C ASN A 152 -25.38 -1.76 -10.48
N ASP A 153 -25.76 -3.00 -10.77
CA ASP A 153 -26.65 -3.75 -9.88
C ASP A 153 -26.44 -5.27 -9.97
N ALA A 154 -26.34 -5.93 -8.82
CA ALA A 154 -26.14 -7.39 -8.69
C ALA A 154 -27.09 -8.02 -7.63
N PRO A 155 -28.39 -8.14 -7.92
CA PRO A 155 -29.41 -8.44 -6.90
C PRO A 155 -29.52 -9.92 -6.50
N ALA A 156 -29.03 -10.86 -7.31
CA ALA A 156 -29.23 -12.30 -7.10
C ALA A 156 -28.03 -13.13 -7.57
N ALA A 157 -27.83 -14.30 -6.96
CA ALA A 157 -26.81 -15.25 -7.36
C ALA A 157 -27.13 -16.71 -6.96
N THR A 158 -26.57 -17.65 -7.71
CA THR A 158 -26.69 -19.09 -7.49
C THR A 158 -25.35 -19.80 -7.73
N VAL A 159 -25.13 -20.89 -7.00
CA VAL A 159 -24.03 -21.82 -7.27
C VAL A 159 -24.53 -22.98 -8.13
N VAL A 160 -23.92 -23.14 -9.31
CA VAL A 160 -24.16 -24.25 -10.23
C VAL A 160 -23.05 -25.30 -10.09
N LYS A 161 -23.34 -26.56 -10.40
CA LYS A 161 -22.42 -27.70 -10.20
C LYS A 161 -22.26 -28.53 -11.46
N SER A 162 -21.03 -28.94 -11.73
CA SER A 162 -20.69 -29.95 -12.73
C SER A 162 -19.87 -31.09 -12.13
N THR A 163 -20.18 -32.34 -12.52
CA THR A 163 -19.47 -33.57 -12.10
C THR A 163 -18.78 -34.28 -13.26
N ASP A 164 -18.78 -33.68 -14.44
CA ASP A 164 -18.20 -34.19 -15.69
C ASP A 164 -17.26 -33.16 -16.29
N HIS A 165 -16.52 -32.47 -15.42
CA HIS A 165 -15.51 -31.49 -15.79
C HIS A 165 -16.06 -30.35 -16.67
N GLY A 166 -17.17 -29.74 -16.26
CA GLY A 166 -17.70 -28.51 -16.84
C GLY A 166 -18.51 -28.69 -18.12
N VAL A 167 -18.81 -29.94 -18.52
CA VAL A 167 -19.60 -30.25 -19.72
C VAL A 167 -21.09 -30.08 -19.46
N THR A 168 -21.61 -30.64 -18.37
CA THR A 168 -23.01 -30.47 -17.94
C THR A 168 -23.11 -29.84 -16.56
N TRP A 169 -24.18 -29.07 -16.35
CA TRP A 169 -24.39 -28.28 -15.14
C TRP A 169 -25.77 -28.53 -14.53
N THR A 170 -25.84 -28.47 -13.20
CA THR A 170 -27.04 -28.67 -12.39
C THR A 170 -27.16 -27.59 -11.33
N TRP A 171 -28.39 -27.14 -11.05
CA TRP A 171 -28.69 -26.17 -9.99
C TRP A 171 -30.17 -26.23 -9.58
N ASP A 172 -30.52 -25.55 -8.49
CA ASP A 172 -31.92 -25.36 -8.09
C ASP A 172 -32.58 -24.31 -8.99
N HIS A 173 -33.65 -24.66 -9.69
CA HIS A 173 -34.37 -23.77 -10.60
C HIS A 173 -35.51 -22.98 -9.94
N SER A 174 -35.81 -23.23 -8.65
CA SER A 174 -36.97 -22.67 -7.97
C SER A 174 -36.75 -21.26 -7.42
N ALA A 175 -35.54 -20.96 -6.95
CA ALA A 175 -35.17 -19.65 -6.41
C ALA A 175 -33.66 -19.41 -6.48
N PRO A 176 -33.19 -18.15 -6.56
CA PRO A 176 -31.77 -17.86 -6.42
C PRO A 176 -31.28 -18.25 -5.02
N MET A 177 -30.03 -18.73 -4.94
CA MET A 177 -29.43 -19.14 -3.67
C MET A 177 -29.20 -17.96 -2.71
N PHE A 178 -28.88 -16.80 -3.27
CA PHE A 178 -28.69 -15.52 -2.60
C PHE A 178 -29.46 -14.44 -3.37
N ASN A 179 -30.09 -13.52 -2.65
CA ASN A 179 -30.95 -12.49 -3.23
C ASN A 179 -30.94 -11.21 -2.38
N ASN A 180 -31.70 -10.21 -2.83
CA ASN A 180 -31.85 -8.91 -2.17
C ASN A 180 -30.48 -8.28 -1.86
N HIS A 181 -29.53 -8.43 -2.78
CA HIS A 181 -28.22 -7.79 -2.69
C HIS A 181 -27.35 -8.28 -1.53
N VAL A 182 -27.72 -9.38 -0.86
CA VAL A 182 -26.94 -9.92 0.26
C VAL A 182 -26.09 -11.09 -0.20
N PHE A 183 -24.77 -10.92 -0.17
CA PHE A 183 -23.77 -11.93 -0.51
C PHE A 183 -23.94 -12.46 -1.95
N THR A 184 -24.26 -11.57 -2.89
CA THR A 184 -24.62 -11.90 -4.28
C THR A 184 -23.41 -11.90 -5.22
N THR A 185 -22.33 -11.20 -4.88
CA THR A 185 -21.04 -11.36 -5.57
C THR A 185 -20.15 -12.25 -4.71
N MET A 186 -20.05 -13.54 -5.05
CA MET A 186 -19.33 -14.53 -4.24
C MET A 186 -18.15 -15.14 -5.02
N PHE A 187 -17.04 -15.38 -4.32
CA PHE A 187 -15.87 -16.03 -4.87
C PHE A 187 -15.22 -16.99 -3.88
N PHE A 188 -14.75 -18.12 -4.40
CA PHE A 188 -14.22 -19.19 -3.59
C PHE A 188 -12.74 -18.98 -3.29
N ALA A 189 -12.30 -19.48 -2.14
CA ALA A 189 -10.89 -19.61 -1.84
C ALA A 189 -10.28 -20.76 -2.67
N ASP A 190 -9.19 -20.48 -3.38
CA ASP A 190 -8.40 -21.46 -4.12
C ASP A 190 -7.38 -22.13 -3.17
N PHE A 191 -7.63 -23.41 -2.89
CA PHE A 191 -6.79 -24.25 -2.03
C PHE A 191 -5.88 -25.20 -2.83
N GLY A 192 -5.53 -24.87 -4.07
CA GLY A 192 -4.70 -25.75 -4.91
C GLY A 192 -5.51 -26.75 -5.72
N GLN A 193 -4.80 -27.69 -6.34
CA GLN A 193 -5.40 -28.72 -7.19
C GLN A 193 -6.49 -29.50 -6.46
N ASN A 194 -7.70 -29.47 -6.99
CA ASN A 194 -8.89 -30.11 -6.42
C ASN A 194 -9.10 -29.76 -4.92
N SER A 195 -8.71 -28.54 -4.52
CA SER A 195 -8.72 -28.07 -3.13
C SER A 195 -7.88 -28.91 -2.17
N ALA A 196 -6.81 -29.55 -2.62
CA ALA A 196 -5.99 -30.47 -1.82
C ALA A 196 -5.35 -29.85 -0.55
N ASN A 197 -5.20 -28.52 -0.49
CA ASN A 197 -4.66 -27.84 0.68
C ASN A 197 -5.73 -27.38 1.69
N ALA A 198 -7.02 -27.61 1.41
CA ALA A 198 -8.09 -27.39 2.39
C ALA A 198 -8.04 -28.53 3.42
N SER A 199 -7.97 -28.18 4.72
CA SER A 199 -7.65 -29.17 5.77
C SER A 199 -8.80 -29.49 6.72
N ASP A 200 -9.90 -28.73 6.68
CA ASP A 200 -11.00 -28.82 7.64
C ASP A 200 -12.33 -29.31 7.01
N GLY A 201 -12.29 -29.76 5.76
CA GLY A 201 -13.44 -30.29 5.02
C GLY A 201 -14.43 -29.23 4.53
N TYR A 202 -14.13 -27.95 4.75
CA TYR A 202 -14.93 -26.83 4.27
C TYR A 202 -14.40 -26.25 2.97
N VAL A 203 -15.33 -25.73 2.17
CA VAL A 203 -15.05 -24.74 1.13
C VAL A 203 -15.30 -23.36 1.75
N TYR A 204 -14.30 -22.47 1.63
CA TYR A 204 -14.42 -21.08 2.06
C TYR A 204 -14.86 -20.20 0.89
N VAL A 205 -15.81 -19.31 1.16
CA VAL A 205 -16.42 -18.43 0.16
C VAL A 205 -16.42 -17.02 0.71
N TYR A 206 -15.81 -16.11 -0.03
CA TYR A 206 -15.85 -14.69 0.25
C TYR A 206 -16.97 -14.05 -0.57
N GLY A 207 -17.53 -12.95 -0.09
CA GLY A 207 -18.56 -12.26 -0.85
C GLY A 207 -18.78 -10.83 -0.45
N LEU A 208 -19.37 -10.09 -1.40
CA LEU A 208 -19.76 -8.69 -1.27
C LEU A 208 -21.29 -8.59 -1.27
N ASP A 209 -21.79 -7.58 -0.58
CA ASP A 209 -23.18 -7.14 -0.67
C ASP A 209 -23.31 -6.06 -1.75
N ASN A 210 -24.52 -5.87 -2.29
CA ASN A 210 -24.94 -4.82 -3.24
C ASN A 210 -24.40 -4.98 -4.65
N ASN A 211 -23.08 -4.88 -4.81
CA ASN A 211 -22.49 -4.86 -6.14
C ASN A 211 -21.11 -5.49 -6.16
N TRP A 212 -20.69 -5.88 -7.37
CA TRP A 212 -19.41 -6.52 -7.64
C TRP A 212 -18.22 -5.54 -7.65
N ARG A 213 -18.50 -4.23 -7.65
CA ARG A 213 -17.55 -3.11 -7.58
C ARG A 213 -18.32 -1.82 -7.27
N THR A 214 -17.63 -0.68 -7.15
CA THR A 214 -18.25 0.66 -7.02
C THR A 214 -19.42 0.82 -8.00
N SER A 215 -20.62 1.16 -7.53
CA SER A 215 -21.72 1.56 -8.44
C SER A 215 -21.45 2.97 -8.97
N PHE A 216 -21.26 3.09 -10.28
CA PHE A 216 -20.83 4.36 -10.89
C PHE A 216 -21.95 5.41 -10.96
N ASP A 217 -23.21 4.98 -10.88
CA ASP A 217 -24.38 5.87 -10.84
C ASP A 217 -25.02 5.96 -9.43
N GLY A 218 -24.49 5.22 -8.45
CA GLY A 218 -24.99 5.20 -7.09
C GLY A 218 -26.34 4.49 -6.92
N SER A 219 -26.78 3.68 -7.88
CA SER A 219 -27.99 2.85 -7.81
C SER A 219 -28.07 1.98 -6.54
N VAL A 220 -26.92 1.49 -6.07
CA VAL A 220 -26.75 0.63 -4.91
C VAL A 220 -25.50 1.06 -4.14
N PRO A 221 -25.41 0.76 -2.83
CA PRO A 221 -24.22 1.08 -2.04
C PRO A 221 -22.94 0.44 -2.59
N ASN A 222 -21.82 1.16 -2.49
CA ASN A 222 -20.52 0.63 -2.87
C ASN A 222 -20.04 -0.44 -1.87
N PRO A 223 -19.36 -1.50 -2.34
CA PRO A 223 -18.73 -2.47 -1.46
C PRO A 223 -17.54 -1.85 -0.70
N THR A 224 -17.61 -1.91 0.63
CA THR A 224 -16.52 -1.55 1.57
C THR A 224 -16.22 -2.66 2.58
N ASP A 225 -17.00 -3.74 2.52
CA ASP A 225 -16.97 -4.86 3.45
C ASP A 225 -16.83 -6.17 2.67
N LEU A 226 -15.82 -6.97 3.00
CA LEU A 226 -15.66 -8.33 2.54
C LEU A 226 -16.17 -9.30 3.61
N PHE A 227 -17.16 -10.12 3.26
CA PHE A 227 -17.75 -11.12 4.14
C PHE A 227 -17.17 -12.51 3.85
N LEU A 228 -17.25 -13.39 4.84
CA LEU A 228 -16.83 -14.78 4.71
C LEU A 228 -17.95 -15.75 5.10
N ALA A 229 -18.08 -16.79 4.31
CA ALA A 229 -18.83 -17.99 4.62
C ALA A 229 -17.95 -19.24 4.49
N ARG A 230 -18.39 -20.32 5.12
CA ARG A 230 -17.88 -21.67 4.88
C ARG A 230 -19.05 -22.63 4.68
N VAL A 231 -18.84 -23.66 3.88
CA VAL A 231 -19.82 -24.72 3.63
C VAL A 231 -19.10 -26.08 3.57
N PRO A 232 -19.67 -27.17 4.13
CA PRO A 232 -19.10 -28.49 3.93
C PRO A 232 -18.91 -28.78 2.44
N SER A 233 -17.74 -29.29 2.05
CA SER A 233 -17.39 -29.53 0.64
C SER A 233 -18.35 -30.45 -0.11
N THR A 234 -19.12 -31.27 0.60
CA THR A 234 -20.15 -32.17 0.07
C THR A 234 -21.53 -31.54 -0.09
N SER A 235 -21.72 -30.29 0.35
CA SER A 235 -23.04 -29.63 0.42
C SER A 235 -23.02 -28.19 -0.09
N VAL A 236 -22.10 -27.87 -1.01
CA VAL A 236 -21.90 -26.50 -1.53
C VAL A 236 -23.19 -25.90 -2.12
N GLN A 237 -24.04 -26.68 -2.78
CA GLN A 237 -25.33 -26.19 -3.32
C GLN A 237 -26.48 -26.16 -2.30
N THR A 238 -26.28 -26.64 -1.07
CA THR A 238 -27.34 -26.74 -0.06
C THR A 238 -27.32 -25.50 0.83
N ARG A 239 -28.13 -24.48 0.52
CA ARG A 239 -28.08 -23.16 1.19
C ARG A 239 -28.17 -23.22 2.73
N SER A 240 -28.91 -24.17 3.29
CA SER A 240 -29.09 -24.31 4.75
C SER A 240 -27.85 -24.78 5.51
N THR A 241 -26.84 -25.35 4.82
CA THR A 241 -25.58 -25.82 5.44
C THR A 241 -24.49 -24.74 5.47
N TRP A 242 -24.71 -23.63 4.78
CA TRP A 242 -23.77 -22.50 4.76
C TRP A 242 -23.73 -21.81 6.10
N GLN A 243 -22.52 -21.51 6.54
CA GLN A 243 -22.25 -20.80 7.79
C GLN A 243 -21.49 -19.51 7.49
N PHE A 244 -21.98 -18.39 7.98
CA PHE A 244 -21.37 -17.07 7.83
C PHE A 244 -20.56 -16.73 9.07
N TYR A 245 -19.40 -16.11 8.86
CA TYR A 245 -18.58 -15.61 9.95
C TYR A 245 -19.33 -14.50 10.69
N THR A 246 -19.34 -14.57 12.02
CA THR A 246 -20.09 -13.67 12.90
C THR A 246 -19.21 -12.92 13.90
N GLY A 247 -17.89 -12.97 13.71
CA GLY A 247 -16.90 -12.41 14.62
C GLY A 247 -16.01 -13.48 15.26
N THR A 248 -15.29 -13.07 16.29
CA THR A 248 -14.46 -13.96 17.10
C THR A 248 -14.90 -13.91 18.56
N SER A 249 -14.82 -15.06 19.23
CA SER A 249 -15.01 -15.18 20.67
C SER A 249 -13.81 -15.93 21.26
N GLY A 250 -13.08 -15.29 22.18
CA GLY A 250 -11.85 -15.86 22.74
C GLY A 250 -10.78 -16.19 21.68
N GLY A 251 -10.71 -15.42 20.59
CA GLY A 251 -9.79 -15.66 19.47
C GLY A 251 -10.24 -16.75 18.49
N THR A 252 -11.38 -17.41 18.73
CA THR A 252 -11.92 -18.44 17.83
C THR A 252 -13.04 -17.85 16.96
N PRO A 253 -13.04 -18.09 15.64
CA PRO A 253 -14.12 -17.66 14.76
C PRO A 253 -15.48 -18.25 15.15
N THR A 254 -16.51 -17.42 15.21
CA THR A 254 -17.90 -17.84 15.44
C THR A 254 -18.68 -17.86 14.13
N TRP A 255 -19.61 -18.80 14.01
CA TRP A 255 -20.29 -19.11 12.76
C TRP A 255 -21.80 -19.26 12.97
N SER A 256 -22.61 -18.76 12.03
CA SER A 256 -24.07 -18.91 12.06
C SER A 256 -24.63 -19.20 10.68
N THR A 257 -25.69 -20.00 10.60
CA THR A 257 -26.45 -20.19 9.34
C THR A 257 -27.32 -18.98 9.01
N ASN A 258 -27.58 -18.10 10.00
CA ASN A 258 -28.30 -16.85 9.80
C ASN A 258 -27.37 -15.78 9.20
N ILE A 259 -27.52 -15.54 7.90
CA ILE A 259 -26.75 -14.57 7.14
C ILE A 259 -26.87 -13.14 7.65
N ALA A 260 -27.98 -12.78 8.32
CA ALA A 260 -28.16 -11.44 8.88
C ALA A 260 -27.20 -11.14 10.05
N LEU A 261 -26.56 -12.17 10.63
CA LEU A 261 -25.57 -12.02 11.69
C LEU A 261 -24.14 -11.90 11.17
N LYS A 262 -23.94 -11.97 9.85
CA LYS A 262 -22.60 -11.94 9.26
C LYS A 262 -21.86 -10.66 9.64
N GLN A 263 -20.57 -10.78 9.90
CA GLN A 263 -19.66 -9.66 10.14
C GLN A 263 -18.59 -9.64 9.04
N PRO A 264 -18.06 -8.46 8.66
CA PRO A 264 -16.96 -8.40 7.71
C PRO A 264 -15.70 -9.06 8.31
N VAL A 265 -14.92 -9.74 7.46
CA VAL A 265 -13.57 -10.18 7.79
C VAL A 265 -12.53 -9.12 7.41
N LEU A 266 -12.86 -8.26 6.45
CA LEU A 266 -12.08 -7.11 6.01
C LEU A 266 -13.04 -5.94 5.75
N HIS A 267 -12.70 -4.77 6.29
CA HIS A 267 -13.32 -3.50 5.98
C HIS A 267 -12.27 -2.58 5.37
N ASP A 268 -12.55 -2.03 4.20
CA ASP A 268 -11.72 -1.02 3.56
C ASP A 268 -12.63 -0.01 2.83
N ASP A 269 -12.75 1.17 3.42
CA ASP A 269 -13.55 2.28 2.91
C ASP A 269 -12.70 3.33 2.18
N ARG A 270 -11.42 3.03 1.88
CA ARG A 270 -10.59 3.90 1.05
C ARG A 270 -11.27 4.10 -0.31
N THR A 271 -11.30 5.35 -0.72
CA THR A 271 -11.69 5.76 -2.06
C THR A 271 -10.49 6.31 -2.80
N ILE A 272 -10.29 5.88 -4.03
CA ILE A 272 -9.24 6.40 -4.91
C ILE A 272 -9.86 7.21 -6.06
N TYR A 273 -9.05 8.07 -6.67
CA TYR A 273 -9.49 8.96 -7.74
C TYR A 273 -10.72 9.78 -7.34
N PRO A 274 -10.68 10.56 -6.24
CA PRO A 274 -11.84 11.30 -5.75
C PRO A 274 -12.37 12.31 -6.78
N SER A 275 -11.49 12.82 -7.64
CA SER A 275 -11.84 13.68 -8.77
C SER A 275 -10.80 13.56 -9.88
N LEU A 276 -11.24 13.80 -11.10
CA LEU A 276 -10.42 13.74 -12.31
C LEU A 276 -10.30 15.10 -12.99
N ILE A 277 -9.19 15.31 -13.69
CA ILE A 277 -8.93 16.48 -14.54
C ILE A 277 -9.87 16.46 -15.75
N ASN A 278 -9.98 15.31 -16.41
CA ASN A 278 -10.89 15.08 -17.53
C ASN A 278 -12.05 14.18 -17.10
N ALA A 279 -13.15 14.20 -17.85
CA ALA A 279 -14.31 13.36 -17.59
C ALA A 279 -13.93 11.86 -17.53
N GLY A 280 -14.51 11.15 -16.56
CA GLY A 280 -14.26 9.72 -16.36
C GLY A 280 -14.86 9.21 -15.05
N THR A 281 -14.72 7.92 -14.82
CA THR A 281 -15.16 7.26 -13.60
C THR A 281 -14.27 7.65 -12.42
N HIS A 282 -14.86 8.01 -11.29
CA HIS A 282 -14.14 8.54 -10.13
C HIS A 282 -14.81 8.09 -8.83
N ASN A 283 -14.18 8.39 -7.69
CA ASN A 283 -14.63 8.02 -6.35
C ASN A 283 -14.83 6.51 -6.18
N LEU A 284 -13.76 5.76 -6.49
CA LEU A 284 -13.78 4.30 -6.57
C LEU A 284 -13.41 3.68 -5.23
N THR A 285 -14.28 2.82 -4.71
CA THR A 285 -13.97 1.95 -3.56
C THR A 285 -12.97 0.86 -3.97
N VAL A 286 -12.06 0.52 -3.07
CA VAL A 286 -10.95 -0.42 -3.33
C VAL A 286 -11.31 -1.91 -3.22
N LEU A 287 -12.51 -2.23 -2.71
CA LEU A 287 -13.02 -3.60 -2.69
C LEU A 287 -13.91 -3.87 -3.90
N GLY A 288 -13.65 -5.00 -4.57
CA GLY A 288 -14.41 -5.49 -5.72
C GLY A 288 -14.31 -7.01 -5.88
N GLN A 289 -15.05 -7.56 -6.83
CA GLN A 289 -15.03 -8.99 -7.19
C GLN A 289 -13.59 -9.40 -7.49
N GLY A 290 -13.13 -10.51 -6.93
CA GLY A 290 -11.80 -11.02 -7.23
C GLY A 290 -11.65 -12.47 -6.84
N GLY A 291 -10.51 -12.82 -6.26
CA GLY A 291 -10.23 -14.19 -5.81
C GLY A 291 -9.38 -14.22 -4.55
N VAL A 292 -9.52 -15.28 -3.77
CA VAL A 292 -8.66 -15.54 -2.61
C VAL A 292 -7.83 -16.77 -2.87
N LEU A 293 -6.52 -16.63 -2.94
CA LEU A 293 -5.57 -17.73 -3.01
C LEU A 293 -5.15 -18.13 -1.60
N TYR A 294 -5.09 -19.42 -1.29
CA TYR A 294 -4.30 -19.90 -0.17
C TYR A 294 -2.91 -20.33 -0.64
N ASP A 295 -1.92 -19.48 -0.37
CA ASP A 295 -0.51 -19.75 -0.56
C ASP A 295 -0.02 -20.71 0.53
N LYS A 296 0.01 -21.99 0.19
CA LYS A 296 0.43 -23.06 1.10
C LYS A 296 1.90 -22.92 1.56
N PRO A 297 2.88 -22.65 0.67
CA PRO A 297 4.28 -22.42 1.07
C PRO A 297 4.45 -21.32 2.13
N LEU A 298 3.76 -20.19 1.97
CA LEU A 298 3.86 -19.05 2.90
C LEU A 298 2.89 -19.14 4.09
N ASN A 299 1.93 -20.08 4.03
CA ASN A 299 0.80 -20.15 4.96
C ASN A 299 0.09 -18.80 5.05
N ARG A 300 -0.31 -18.28 3.89
CA ARG A 300 -1.00 -16.99 3.74
C ARG A 300 -2.18 -17.09 2.80
N TYR A 301 -3.22 -16.34 3.11
CA TYR A 301 -4.32 -16.05 2.21
C TYR A 301 -4.01 -14.74 1.49
N ILE A 302 -4.17 -14.70 0.17
CA ILE A 302 -3.96 -13.50 -0.64
C ILE A 302 -5.27 -13.19 -1.35
N TYR A 303 -5.84 -12.02 -1.08
CA TYR A 303 -7.01 -11.51 -1.77
C TYR A 303 -6.56 -10.50 -2.84
N SER A 304 -6.88 -10.78 -4.11
CA SER A 304 -6.75 -9.84 -5.21
C SER A 304 -8.09 -9.13 -5.43
N SER A 305 -8.08 -7.81 -5.28
CA SER A 305 -9.20 -6.92 -5.58
C SER A 305 -8.81 -5.95 -6.69
N TRP A 306 -9.77 -5.14 -7.14
CA TRP A 306 -9.55 -4.18 -8.21
C TRP A 306 -10.54 -3.02 -8.16
N THR A 307 -10.17 -1.97 -8.88
CA THR A 307 -11.01 -0.82 -9.25
C THR A 307 -10.85 -0.58 -10.75
N GLU A 308 -11.57 0.39 -11.32
CA GLU A 308 -11.40 0.78 -12.72
C GLU A 308 -9.94 1.07 -13.11
N TYR A 309 -9.11 1.53 -12.16
CA TYR A 309 -7.74 1.99 -12.41
C TYR A 309 -6.65 1.26 -11.63
N THR A 310 -7.00 0.46 -10.62
CA THR A 310 -6.02 -0.17 -9.72
C THR A 310 -6.30 -1.64 -9.48
N TYR A 311 -5.24 -2.39 -9.15
CA TYR A 311 -5.34 -3.63 -8.40
C TYR A 311 -4.94 -3.41 -6.96
N GLU A 312 -5.62 -4.10 -6.05
CA GLU A 312 -5.39 -4.00 -4.62
C GLU A 312 -5.17 -5.40 -4.07
N PHE A 313 -4.12 -5.57 -3.26
CA PHE A 313 -3.76 -6.87 -2.72
C PHE A 313 -3.69 -6.84 -1.20
N TYR A 314 -4.29 -7.86 -0.60
CA TYR A 314 -4.35 -8.04 0.85
C TYR A 314 -3.84 -9.42 1.22
N GLU A 315 -3.20 -9.56 2.39
CA GLU A 315 -2.78 -10.84 2.94
C GLU A 315 -3.34 -11.09 4.33
N SER A 316 -3.48 -12.37 4.68
CA SER A 316 -3.92 -12.78 6.01
C SER A 316 -3.30 -14.12 6.45
N PRO A 317 -3.01 -14.31 7.75
CA PRO A 317 -2.58 -15.61 8.29
C PRO A 317 -3.72 -16.62 8.44
N SER A 318 -4.99 -16.21 8.30
CA SER A 318 -6.16 -17.09 8.44
C SER A 318 -7.26 -16.68 7.45
N PRO A 319 -8.24 -17.55 7.14
CA PRO A 319 -9.33 -17.14 6.24
C PRO A 319 -10.20 -16.02 6.85
N THR A 320 -10.21 -15.89 8.17
CA THR A 320 -11.01 -14.91 8.91
C THR A 320 -10.29 -13.60 9.20
N GLY A 321 -9.03 -13.43 8.77
CA GLY A 321 -8.23 -12.27 9.13
C GLY A 321 -7.20 -12.54 10.25
N PRO A 322 -6.59 -11.48 10.81
CA PRO A 322 -6.71 -10.10 10.33
C PRO A 322 -6.16 -9.97 8.91
N TRP A 323 -6.82 -9.14 8.09
CA TRP A 323 -6.36 -8.82 6.75
C TRP A 323 -5.52 -7.55 6.77
N SER A 324 -4.45 -7.53 5.99
CA SER A 324 -3.56 -6.37 5.85
C SER A 324 -3.34 -6.06 4.36
N HIS A 325 -3.38 -4.80 3.99
CA HIS A 325 -3.09 -4.34 2.62
C HIS A 325 -1.57 -4.41 2.35
N PHE A 326 -1.10 -4.84 1.18
CA PHE A 326 0.34 -4.89 0.91
C PHE A 326 0.78 -4.33 -0.44
N LEU A 327 -0.14 -4.11 -1.38
CA LEU A 327 0.18 -3.54 -2.68
C LEU A 327 -1.06 -2.91 -3.32
N THR A 328 -0.93 -1.65 -3.71
CA THR A 328 -1.76 -1.03 -4.75
C THR A 328 -0.94 -1.00 -6.04
N LYS A 329 -1.46 -1.57 -7.13
CA LYS A 329 -0.89 -1.36 -8.47
C LYS A 329 -1.80 -0.43 -9.25
N ASP A 330 -1.32 0.79 -9.49
CA ASP A 330 -2.07 1.83 -10.18
C ASP A 330 -1.69 1.92 -11.66
N PHE A 331 -2.69 1.86 -12.54
CA PHE A 331 -2.51 1.94 -14.00
C PHE A 331 -2.89 3.32 -14.56
N GLY A 332 -3.45 4.21 -13.75
CA GLY A 332 -3.95 5.51 -14.21
C GLY A 332 -5.31 5.45 -14.90
N GLY A 333 -5.89 6.63 -15.11
CA GLY A 333 -7.05 6.79 -15.99
C GLY A 333 -6.75 6.45 -17.46
N TYR A 334 -7.81 6.29 -18.25
CA TYR A 334 -7.73 6.01 -19.69
C TYR A 334 -7.18 7.20 -20.51
N PRO A 335 -6.63 6.93 -21.72
CA PRO A 335 -6.38 5.62 -22.31
C PRO A 335 -5.10 4.96 -21.79
N TRP A 336 -5.18 3.65 -21.59
CA TRP A 336 -4.06 2.75 -21.37
C TRP A 336 -3.32 2.42 -22.67
N THR A 337 -2.12 1.86 -22.55
CA THR A 337 -1.27 1.44 -23.66
C THR A 337 -1.01 -0.07 -23.62
N GLN A 338 -0.31 -0.61 -24.62
CA GLN A 338 0.13 -2.01 -24.57
C GLN A 338 1.17 -2.26 -23.47
N SER A 339 2.01 -1.26 -23.15
CA SER A 339 3.03 -1.35 -22.09
C SER A 339 2.48 -1.09 -20.70
N LYS A 340 1.34 -0.43 -20.58
CA LYS A 340 0.67 -0.12 -19.32
C LYS A 340 -0.83 -0.29 -19.42
N ASN A 341 -1.36 -1.32 -18.77
CA ASN A 341 -2.80 -1.58 -18.75
C ASN A 341 -3.20 -2.30 -17.46
N GLY A 342 -4.42 -2.02 -17.00
CA GLY A 342 -5.09 -2.76 -15.95
C GLY A 342 -6.09 -3.76 -16.50
N GLY A 343 -7.08 -4.08 -15.67
CA GLY A 343 -8.11 -5.07 -15.94
C GLY A 343 -9.10 -5.10 -14.79
N TYR A 344 -9.89 -6.15 -14.70
CA TYR A 344 -10.88 -6.27 -13.64
C TYR A 344 -11.18 -7.72 -13.30
N ALA A 345 -11.79 -7.93 -12.13
CA ALA A 345 -12.11 -9.25 -11.57
C ALA A 345 -10.89 -10.19 -11.49
N THR A 346 -9.77 -9.65 -11.03
CA THR A 346 -8.50 -10.37 -10.98
C THR A 346 -8.54 -11.52 -9.99
N THR A 347 -7.93 -12.64 -10.39
CA THR A 347 -7.74 -13.82 -9.55
C THR A 347 -6.30 -14.29 -9.64
N ILE A 348 -5.85 -15.12 -8.69
CA ILE A 348 -4.50 -15.71 -8.69
C ILE A 348 -4.66 -17.24 -8.69
N PRO A 349 -4.68 -17.90 -9.86
CA PRO A 349 -4.84 -19.34 -9.94
C PRO A 349 -3.68 -20.07 -9.27
N SER A 350 -3.96 -20.90 -8.27
CA SER A 350 -2.96 -21.66 -7.51
C SER A 350 -2.09 -22.58 -8.39
N LYS A 351 -2.60 -22.99 -9.56
CA LYS A 351 -1.85 -23.75 -10.57
C LYS A 351 -0.56 -23.07 -11.01
N PHE A 352 -0.53 -21.74 -10.97
CA PHE A 352 0.61 -20.93 -11.41
C PHE A 352 1.38 -20.29 -10.27
N LEU A 353 1.16 -20.77 -9.04
CA LEU A 353 1.96 -20.43 -7.87
C LEU A 353 3.29 -21.20 -7.91
N SER A 354 4.39 -20.49 -7.69
CA SER A 354 5.72 -21.07 -7.51
C SER A 354 5.79 -21.94 -6.25
N SER A 355 6.76 -22.86 -6.21
CA SER A 355 6.92 -23.78 -5.08
C SER A 355 7.28 -23.10 -3.76
N ASP A 356 7.83 -21.89 -3.78
CA ASP A 356 8.14 -21.09 -2.60
C ASP A 356 7.05 -20.05 -2.25
N GLY A 357 6.02 -19.92 -3.09
CA GLY A 357 4.94 -18.95 -2.93
C GLY A 357 5.29 -17.51 -3.29
N LEU A 358 6.52 -17.22 -3.72
CA LEU A 358 7.00 -15.84 -3.89
C LEU A 358 6.80 -15.30 -5.31
N SER A 359 6.61 -16.16 -6.28
CA SER A 359 6.21 -15.80 -7.64
C SER A 359 4.87 -16.41 -8.01
N MET A 360 3.97 -15.61 -8.59
CA MET A 360 2.64 -16.04 -9.01
C MET A 360 2.17 -15.26 -10.24
N TYR A 361 1.08 -15.73 -10.84
CA TYR A 361 0.43 -15.03 -11.96
C TYR A 361 -0.95 -14.54 -11.56
N VAL A 362 -1.18 -13.25 -11.78
CA VAL A 362 -2.49 -12.61 -11.67
C VAL A 362 -3.20 -12.75 -13.01
N GLN A 363 -4.37 -13.38 -13.01
CA GLN A 363 -5.28 -13.35 -14.13
C GLN A 363 -5.78 -11.91 -14.32
N SER A 364 -5.61 -11.40 -15.53
CA SER A 364 -5.69 -9.98 -15.83
C SER A 364 -6.13 -9.73 -17.27
N ASN A 365 -7.39 -10.01 -17.58
CA ASN A 365 -8.01 -9.58 -18.84
C ASN A 365 -8.02 -8.05 -18.94
N VAL A 366 -7.74 -7.53 -20.13
CA VAL A 366 -7.68 -6.08 -20.39
C VAL A 366 -8.93 -5.64 -21.14
N CYS A 367 -9.52 -4.52 -20.71
CA CYS A 367 -10.69 -3.97 -21.40
C CYS A 367 -10.33 -3.38 -22.76
N SER A 368 -11.10 -3.71 -23.81
CA SER A 368 -11.00 -3.02 -25.10
C SER A 368 -11.39 -1.55 -24.99
N CYS A 369 -12.27 -1.21 -24.04
CA CYS A 369 -12.64 0.16 -23.69
C CYS A 369 -11.47 1.00 -23.15
N GLY A 370 -10.44 0.35 -22.60
CA GLY A 370 -9.32 1.03 -21.95
C GLY A 370 -8.27 1.58 -22.91
N GLY A 371 -8.33 1.31 -24.21
CA GLY A 371 -7.39 1.87 -25.20
C GLY A 371 -6.07 1.11 -25.39
N ALA A 372 -5.87 -0.02 -24.70
CA ALA A 372 -4.62 -0.80 -24.69
C ALA A 372 -4.31 -1.60 -25.98
N GLY A 373 -4.95 -1.29 -27.10
CA GLY A 373 -4.76 -1.99 -28.38
C GLY A 373 -5.30 -3.43 -28.41
N THR A 374 -6.13 -3.81 -27.44
CA THR A 374 -6.87 -5.09 -27.45
C THR A 374 -8.29 -4.90 -27.99
N SER A 375 -8.79 -5.89 -28.74
CA SER A 375 -10.16 -5.95 -29.25
C SER A 375 -11.06 -6.90 -28.47
N VAL A 376 -10.49 -7.70 -27.56
CA VAL A 376 -11.18 -8.74 -26.78
C VAL A 376 -10.65 -8.78 -25.34
N TYR A 377 -11.40 -9.43 -24.45
CA TYR A 377 -11.05 -9.57 -23.01
C TYR A 377 -10.35 -10.90 -22.71
N ASN A 378 -9.51 -11.38 -23.61
CA ASN A 378 -8.94 -12.73 -23.55
C ASN A 378 -8.34 -13.10 -22.17
N TYR A 379 -8.34 -14.40 -21.84
CA TYR A 379 -7.65 -14.91 -20.66
C TYR A 379 -6.16 -14.57 -20.78
N ALA A 380 -5.74 -13.62 -19.95
CA ALA A 380 -4.39 -13.07 -19.95
C ALA A 380 -3.82 -13.10 -18.52
N LEU A 381 -2.50 -13.18 -18.43
CA LEU A 381 -1.78 -13.25 -17.16
C LEU A 381 -0.70 -12.17 -17.10
N ARG A 382 -0.40 -11.72 -15.89
CA ARG A 382 0.78 -10.91 -15.55
C ARG A 382 1.45 -11.48 -14.30
N SER A 383 2.74 -11.28 -14.14
CA SER A 383 3.43 -11.76 -12.94
C SER A 383 3.21 -10.82 -11.74
N LEU A 384 3.16 -11.43 -10.56
CA LEU A 384 3.28 -10.80 -9.25
C LEU A 384 4.42 -11.49 -8.51
N ASN A 385 5.41 -10.72 -8.07
CA ASN A 385 6.55 -11.21 -7.30
C ASN A 385 6.59 -10.56 -5.92
N LEU A 386 6.87 -11.36 -4.90
CA LEU A 386 6.85 -10.98 -3.50
C LEU A 386 8.19 -11.30 -2.85
N THR A 387 8.54 -10.60 -1.78
CA THR A 387 9.63 -11.00 -0.88
C THR A 387 9.19 -10.83 0.56
N VAL A 388 9.46 -11.84 1.40
CA VAL A 388 9.14 -11.77 2.84
C VAL A 388 9.96 -10.67 3.52
N ALA A 389 9.39 -10.03 4.52
CA ALA A 389 10.06 -8.98 5.28
C ALA A 389 11.35 -9.49 5.94
N PRO A 390 12.46 -8.73 5.86
CA PRO A 390 13.72 -9.11 6.47
C PRO A 390 13.64 -9.00 7.99
N THR A 391 14.28 -9.95 8.69
CA THR A 391 14.49 -9.85 10.15
C THR A 391 15.88 -9.36 10.51
N ALA A 392 16.82 -9.39 9.55
CA ALA A 392 18.20 -9.00 9.77
C ALA A 392 18.36 -7.47 9.72
N ALA A 393 19.20 -6.96 10.62
CA ALA A 393 19.62 -5.57 10.62
C ALA A 393 20.44 -5.24 9.36
N ALA A 394 20.50 -3.95 9.01
CA ALA A 394 21.33 -3.46 7.92
C ALA A 394 22.83 -3.74 8.16
N THR A 395 23.53 -4.19 7.11
CA THR A 395 24.95 -4.56 7.16
C THR A 395 25.82 -3.83 6.13
N ASN A 396 25.23 -2.92 5.35
CA ASN A 396 25.98 -2.20 4.33
C ASN A 396 26.97 -1.22 4.96
N SER A 397 28.20 -1.22 4.45
CA SER A 397 29.23 -0.26 4.82
C SER A 397 29.02 1.07 4.12
N THR A 398 29.61 2.13 4.67
CA THR A 398 29.71 3.42 4.00
C THR A 398 30.51 3.30 2.69
N GLY A 399 30.09 4.00 1.64
CA GLY A 399 30.78 4.03 0.35
C GLY A 399 30.06 4.89 -0.69
N SER A 400 30.40 4.67 -1.96
CA SER A 400 29.77 5.32 -3.12
C SER A 400 28.71 4.45 -3.80
N THR A 401 28.42 3.26 -3.27
CA THR A 401 27.42 2.34 -3.83
C THR A 401 26.03 2.94 -3.74
N ASN A 402 25.35 3.08 -4.88
CA ASN A 402 23.93 3.40 -4.94
C ASN A 402 23.13 2.15 -4.54
N VAL A 403 22.51 2.16 -3.36
CA VAL A 403 21.75 1.00 -2.89
C VAL A 403 20.46 0.78 -3.68
N ALA A 404 19.98 1.81 -4.39
CA ALA A 404 18.86 1.67 -5.33
C ALA A 404 19.20 0.71 -6.49
N GLN A 405 20.47 0.52 -6.85
CA GLN A 405 20.89 -0.37 -7.95
C GLN A 405 21.14 -1.82 -7.49
N THR A 406 20.89 -2.13 -6.22
CA THR A 406 21.16 -3.48 -5.71
C THR A 406 20.11 -4.49 -6.20
N PRO A 407 20.47 -5.78 -6.36
CA PRO A 407 19.53 -6.81 -6.80
C PRO A 407 18.31 -6.92 -5.86
N GLY A 408 17.13 -7.09 -6.47
CA GLY A 408 15.85 -7.21 -5.75
C GLY A 408 15.20 -5.88 -5.37
N THR A 409 15.82 -4.74 -5.67
CA THR A 409 15.17 -3.42 -5.55
C THR A 409 13.91 -3.35 -6.40
N VAL A 410 12.80 -2.91 -5.80
CA VAL A 410 11.52 -2.71 -6.48
C VAL A 410 11.18 -1.23 -6.49
N PRO A 411 10.99 -0.59 -7.66
CA PRO A 411 10.55 0.80 -7.74
C PRO A 411 9.15 0.96 -7.16
N ILE A 412 8.93 2.12 -6.53
CA ILE A 412 7.61 2.53 -6.05
C ILE A 412 7.31 3.95 -6.50
N GLU A 413 6.04 4.17 -6.83
CA GLU A 413 5.52 5.42 -7.35
C GLU A 413 4.04 5.55 -6.98
N ARG A 414 3.45 6.73 -7.17
CA ARG A 414 1.98 6.87 -7.15
C ARG A 414 1.36 6.05 -8.29
N VAL A 415 1.94 6.21 -9.47
CA VAL A 415 1.57 5.62 -10.76
C VAL A 415 2.70 5.94 -11.75
N ALA A 416 3.00 5.04 -12.69
CA ALA A 416 3.87 5.33 -13.81
C ALA A 416 3.03 5.75 -15.02
N HIS A 417 3.26 6.92 -15.61
CA HIS A 417 2.48 7.36 -16.77
C HIS A 417 2.83 6.53 -18.01
N PHE A 418 4.10 6.25 -18.26
CA PHE A 418 4.56 5.52 -19.44
C PHE A 418 5.05 4.09 -19.18
N ALA A 419 5.00 3.62 -17.92
CA ALA A 419 5.50 2.32 -17.46
C ALA A 419 7.03 2.14 -17.64
N ASN A 420 7.79 3.21 -17.39
CA ASN A 420 9.25 3.24 -17.45
C ASN A 420 9.90 3.17 -16.05
N ASN A 421 9.41 2.30 -15.18
CA ASN A 421 9.85 2.23 -13.77
C ASN A 421 11.34 1.90 -13.61
N SER A 422 11.98 1.34 -14.65
CA SER A 422 13.41 1.06 -14.65
C SER A 422 14.28 2.32 -14.74
N TYR A 423 13.76 3.46 -15.18
CA TYR A 423 14.55 4.68 -15.31
C TYR A 423 15.01 5.21 -13.96
N TYR A 424 14.28 4.89 -12.88
CA TYR A 424 14.50 5.56 -11.60
C TYR A 424 15.92 5.32 -11.05
N ASN A 425 16.61 4.25 -11.45
CA ASN A 425 17.95 3.88 -10.96
C ASN A 425 18.87 3.33 -12.07
N ASP A 426 18.60 3.56 -13.36
CA ASP A 426 19.44 3.02 -14.44
C ASP A 426 20.75 3.81 -14.66
N GLY A 427 20.92 4.93 -13.94
CA GLY A 427 22.06 5.84 -14.07
C GLY A 427 21.99 6.79 -15.27
N ASN A 428 20.93 6.73 -16.08
CA ASN A 428 20.69 7.66 -17.19
C ASN A 428 19.77 8.80 -16.75
N LEU A 429 20.38 9.92 -16.38
CA LEU A 429 19.69 11.13 -15.93
C LEU A 429 18.89 11.86 -17.02
N THR A 430 18.91 11.40 -18.27
CA THR A 430 18.24 12.10 -19.38
C THR A 430 16.90 11.49 -19.77
N ASN A 431 16.66 10.23 -19.40
CA ASN A 431 15.35 9.61 -19.51
C ASN A 431 14.49 10.03 -18.32
N SER A 432 13.18 10.05 -18.50
CA SER A 432 12.27 10.37 -17.40
C SER A 432 10.95 9.63 -17.48
N GLU A 433 10.31 9.54 -16.32
CA GLU A 433 8.92 9.14 -16.14
C GLU A 433 8.18 10.25 -15.37
N ASP A 434 6.85 10.25 -15.44
CA ASP A 434 6.01 11.11 -14.64
C ASP A 434 4.83 10.34 -14.03
N ASP A 435 4.21 10.93 -13.01
CA ASP A 435 3.10 10.30 -12.28
C ASP A 435 1.73 10.84 -12.73
N TRP A 436 1.61 11.40 -13.93
CA TRP A 436 0.33 11.85 -14.43
C TRP A 436 -0.62 10.66 -14.65
N ASN A 437 -1.84 10.78 -14.11
CA ASN A 437 -2.84 9.71 -14.12
C ASN A 437 -4.27 10.22 -14.30
N ASN A 438 -4.45 11.45 -14.77
CA ASN A 438 -5.74 12.14 -14.88
C ASN A 438 -6.44 12.45 -13.53
N GLU A 439 -5.85 12.10 -12.37
CA GLU A 439 -6.36 12.45 -11.05
C GLU A 439 -6.03 13.90 -10.69
N HIS A 440 -6.96 14.60 -10.05
CA HIS A 440 -6.63 15.83 -9.32
C HIS A 440 -5.96 15.46 -8.00
N LYS A 441 -4.63 15.34 -8.04
CA LYS A 441 -3.81 14.95 -6.89
C LYS A 441 -3.70 16.10 -5.89
N SER A 442 -3.80 15.81 -4.59
CA SER A 442 -3.75 16.80 -3.51
C SER A 442 -2.97 16.29 -2.29
N GLY A 443 -2.42 17.21 -1.51
CA GLY A 443 -1.54 16.84 -0.40
C GLY A 443 -0.29 16.10 -0.89
N ASP A 444 0.30 15.28 -0.02
CA ASP A 444 1.54 14.54 -0.31
C ASP A 444 1.27 13.28 -1.14
N SER A 445 0.68 13.44 -2.31
CA SER A 445 0.15 12.36 -3.15
C SER A 445 1.09 11.93 -4.29
N SER A 446 2.28 12.53 -4.38
CA SER A 446 3.30 12.17 -5.36
C SER A 446 4.56 11.69 -4.66
N TRP A 447 5.08 10.54 -5.08
CA TRP A 447 6.31 9.98 -4.54
C TRP A 447 7.07 9.14 -5.55
N TRP A 448 8.38 9.04 -5.34
CA TRP A 448 9.32 8.24 -6.13
C TRP A 448 10.31 7.56 -5.21
N GLY A 449 10.59 6.28 -5.41
CA GLY A 449 11.59 5.59 -4.60
C GLY A 449 11.60 4.09 -4.79
N TYR A 450 11.96 3.39 -3.71
CA TYR A 450 12.12 1.94 -3.72
C TYR A 450 11.70 1.27 -2.43
N THR A 451 11.43 -0.03 -2.57
CA THR A 451 11.50 -1.01 -1.48
C THR A 451 12.57 -2.05 -1.80
N TRP A 452 13.10 -2.69 -0.76
CA TRP A 452 14.21 -3.63 -0.82
C TRP A 452 13.92 -4.93 -0.08
N PRO A 453 14.51 -6.06 -0.50
CA PRO A 453 14.34 -7.35 0.16
C PRO A 453 15.10 -7.46 1.50
N ARG A 454 15.85 -6.42 1.88
CA ARG A 454 16.65 -6.33 3.09
C ARG A 454 16.79 -4.89 3.56
N GLN A 455 17.20 -4.71 4.81
CA GLN A 455 17.46 -3.38 5.35
C GLN A 455 18.78 -2.79 4.85
N TYR A 456 18.78 -1.50 4.56
CA TYR A 456 19.93 -0.67 4.29
C TYR A 456 19.99 0.50 5.27
N THR A 457 21.16 0.78 5.83
CA THR A 457 21.45 2.09 6.39
C THR A 457 21.65 3.06 5.23
N ILE A 458 21.06 4.24 5.29
CA ILE A 458 21.23 5.30 4.29
C ILE A 458 21.30 6.65 5.00
N ASN A 459 21.98 7.62 4.39
CA ASN A 459 22.09 8.98 4.92
C ASN A 459 22.14 10.06 3.84
N LYS A 460 22.03 9.65 2.57
CA LYS A 460 22.01 10.55 1.42
C LYS A 460 21.05 10.01 0.36
N VAL A 461 20.13 10.86 -0.10
CA VAL A 461 19.25 10.60 -1.24
C VAL A 461 19.47 11.69 -2.28
N VAL A 462 19.63 11.33 -3.54
CA VAL A 462 19.72 12.27 -4.66
C VAL A 462 18.49 12.08 -5.52
N TYR A 463 17.67 13.13 -5.63
CA TYR A 463 16.52 13.18 -6.51
C TYR A 463 16.88 13.98 -7.75
N THR A 464 16.89 13.34 -8.91
CA THR A 464 17.00 14.00 -10.20
C THR A 464 15.61 14.12 -10.80
N THR A 465 15.18 15.35 -11.06
CA THR A 465 13.90 15.64 -11.71
C THR A 465 13.86 15.08 -13.13
N GLY A 466 12.66 14.75 -13.61
CA GLY A 466 12.44 14.38 -15.00
C GLY A 466 12.12 15.59 -15.88
N ALA A 467 11.37 15.37 -16.97
CA ALA A 467 10.87 16.43 -17.83
C ALA A 467 9.94 17.41 -17.09
N MET A 468 10.05 18.70 -17.42
CA MET A 468 9.16 19.77 -16.95
C MET A 468 8.18 20.16 -18.06
N TYR A 469 6.91 20.35 -17.70
CA TYR A 469 5.85 20.70 -18.63
C TYR A 469 5.19 22.03 -18.21
N PRO A 470 4.45 22.71 -19.09
CA PRO A 470 3.71 23.92 -18.70
C PRO A 470 2.71 23.70 -17.56
N ASP A 471 2.18 22.49 -17.42
CA ASP A 471 1.08 22.12 -16.53
C ASP A 471 1.48 21.13 -15.40
N GLY A 472 2.76 20.79 -15.26
CA GLY A 472 3.28 19.94 -14.17
C GLY A 472 4.72 19.47 -14.37
N GLY A 473 5.15 18.52 -13.54
CA GLY A 473 6.50 17.94 -13.55
C GLY A 473 7.37 18.29 -12.34
N TRP A 474 6.91 19.15 -11.44
CA TRP A 474 7.64 19.55 -10.22
C TRP A 474 6.79 19.34 -8.97
N PHE A 475 7.43 19.26 -7.81
CA PHE A 475 6.72 19.37 -6.53
C PHE A 475 6.44 20.83 -6.19
N SER A 476 5.22 21.18 -5.78
CA SER A 476 4.81 22.54 -5.42
C SER A 476 5.08 22.91 -3.96
N SER A 477 5.21 21.92 -3.07
CA SER A 477 5.56 22.13 -1.66
C SER A 477 5.95 20.81 -0.98
N ASN A 478 6.50 20.91 0.24
CA ASN A 478 6.68 19.80 1.18
C ASN A 478 7.50 18.60 0.65
N VAL A 479 8.53 18.87 -0.16
CA VAL A 479 9.45 17.82 -0.64
C VAL A 479 10.30 17.34 0.53
N ARG A 480 10.23 16.06 0.82
CA ARG A 480 10.98 15.42 1.89
C ARG A 480 11.33 13.97 1.53
N VAL A 481 12.21 13.39 2.34
CA VAL A 481 12.60 11.98 2.23
C VAL A 481 11.94 11.20 3.35
N GLN A 482 11.40 10.04 3.01
CA GLN A 482 10.93 9.06 3.97
C GLN A 482 11.72 7.76 3.85
N VAL A 483 11.95 7.13 5.00
CA VAL A 483 12.52 5.78 5.10
C VAL A 483 11.46 4.84 5.67
N ARG A 484 11.36 3.64 5.10
CA ARG A 484 10.40 2.61 5.53
C ARG A 484 11.06 1.65 6.50
N HIS A 485 10.39 1.39 7.62
CA HIS A 485 10.78 0.37 8.59
C HIS A 485 9.52 -0.35 9.08
N GLY A 486 9.49 -1.69 8.97
CA GLY A 486 8.32 -2.47 9.37
C GLY A 486 7.05 -2.00 8.67
N ASN A 487 7.16 -1.71 7.38
CA ASN A 487 6.12 -1.19 6.50
C ASN A 487 5.51 0.16 6.90
N THR A 488 6.14 0.88 7.83
CA THR A 488 5.79 2.26 8.18
C THR A 488 6.77 3.24 7.55
N TRP A 489 6.25 4.20 6.79
CA TRP A 489 7.03 5.31 6.22
C TRP A 489 7.20 6.41 7.26
N THR A 490 8.44 6.79 7.56
CA THR A 490 8.76 7.86 8.51
C THR A 490 9.61 8.93 7.83
N ASP A 491 9.29 10.21 8.07
CA ASP A 491 10.10 11.33 7.60
C ASP A 491 11.50 11.29 8.22
N VAL A 492 12.53 11.54 7.41
CA VAL A 492 13.87 11.76 7.95
C VAL A 492 13.91 13.11 8.66
N ALA A 493 14.56 13.16 9.83
CA ALA A 493 14.62 14.38 10.62
C ALA A 493 15.59 15.40 9.99
N SER A 494 15.10 16.62 9.74
CA SER A 494 15.89 17.80 9.35
C SER A 494 16.91 17.56 8.21
N PRO A 495 16.52 17.02 7.05
CA PRO A 495 17.46 16.82 5.96
C PRO A 495 17.96 18.18 5.43
N SER A 496 19.27 18.28 5.15
CA SER A 496 19.79 19.38 4.35
C SER A 496 19.57 19.07 2.87
N THR A 497 18.96 19.99 2.12
CA THR A 497 18.76 19.84 0.66
C THR A 497 19.64 20.83 -0.10
N VAL A 498 20.49 20.31 -0.99
CA VAL A 498 21.40 21.13 -1.81
C VAL A 498 21.28 20.74 -3.29
N PRO A 499 21.02 21.71 -4.20
CA PRO A 499 20.54 23.07 -3.90
C PRO A 499 19.15 23.03 -3.21
N ALA A 500 18.67 24.18 -2.71
CA ALA A 500 17.30 24.26 -2.22
C ALA A 500 16.29 23.98 -3.35
N TYR A 501 15.25 23.21 -3.06
CA TYR A 501 14.22 22.91 -4.05
C TYR A 501 13.31 24.14 -4.28
N PRO A 502 13.10 24.60 -5.53
CA PRO A 502 12.47 25.89 -5.81
C PRO A 502 10.93 25.84 -5.86
N TYR A 503 10.31 24.67 -5.66
CA TYR A 503 8.86 24.49 -5.56
C TYR A 503 8.03 25.01 -6.75
N SER A 504 8.63 25.04 -7.93
CA SER A 504 8.06 25.53 -9.18
C SER A 504 8.74 24.83 -10.36
N SER A 505 8.31 25.10 -11.60
CA SER A 505 8.98 24.61 -12.81
C SER A 505 10.46 25.04 -12.92
N ALA A 506 10.89 26.04 -12.13
CA ALA A 506 12.31 26.37 -11.95
C ALA A 506 13.14 25.22 -11.35
N ALA A 507 12.50 24.14 -10.90
CA ALA A 507 13.18 22.91 -10.50
C ALA A 507 14.04 22.35 -11.65
N GLY A 508 13.67 22.63 -12.90
CA GLY A 508 14.46 22.32 -14.09
C GLY A 508 14.41 20.84 -14.47
N THR A 509 14.58 20.57 -15.77
CA THR A 509 14.66 19.19 -16.28
C THR A 509 16.02 18.59 -15.96
N ASN A 510 16.05 17.33 -15.50
CA ASN A 510 17.27 16.57 -15.21
C ASN A 510 18.19 17.25 -14.18
N ALA A 511 17.61 17.99 -13.24
CA ALA A 511 18.32 18.68 -12.18
C ALA A 511 18.31 17.86 -10.90
N SER A 512 19.46 17.76 -10.23
CA SER A 512 19.62 16.92 -9.04
C SER A 512 19.56 17.73 -7.74
N TYR A 513 18.84 17.20 -6.77
CA TYR A 513 18.67 17.73 -5.42
C TYR A 513 19.13 16.67 -4.42
N THR A 514 20.17 17.00 -3.64
CA THR A 514 20.77 16.07 -2.68
C THR A 514 20.24 16.34 -1.29
N PHE A 515 19.55 15.35 -0.71
CA PHE A 515 19.11 15.30 0.67
C PHE A 515 20.15 14.55 1.50
N THR A 516 20.70 15.18 2.53
CA THR A 516 21.62 14.53 3.50
C THR A 516 21.02 14.63 4.89
N PHE A 517 21.08 13.54 5.65
CA PHE A 517 20.46 13.41 6.98
C PHE A 517 21.28 12.47 7.86
N THR A 518 20.96 12.41 9.16
CA THR A 518 21.57 11.42 10.08
C THR A 518 21.31 10.00 9.57
N PRO A 519 22.27 9.05 9.64
CA PRO A 519 22.03 7.69 9.16
C PRO A 519 20.76 7.04 9.74
N VAL A 520 19.92 6.50 8.86
CA VAL A 520 18.69 5.76 9.20
C VAL A 520 18.71 4.41 8.47
N SER A 521 18.31 3.34 9.15
CA SER A 521 18.14 2.01 8.53
C SER A 521 16.68 1.78 8.14
N GLY A 522 16.47 1.15 6.98
CA GLY A 522 15.14 0.79 6.51
C GLY A 522 15.14 -0.13 5.30
N ASP A 523 13.98 -0.69 4.97
CA ASP A 523 13.74 -1.55 3.80
C ASP A 523 13.07 -0.81 2.63
N GLY A 524 12.99 0.51 2.71
CA GLY A 524 12.55 1.35 1.60
C GLY A 524 12.92 2.80 1.80
N VAL A 525 12.96 3.55 0.70
CA VAL A 525 13.18 5.00 0.68
C VAL A 525 12.27 5.63 -0.37
N ARG A 526 11.75 6.82 -0.10
CA ARG A 526 11.07 7.61 -1.12
C ARG A 526 11.27 9.11 -0.93
N VAL A 527 11.23 9.84 -2.03
CA VAL A 527 11.02 11.28 -2.07
C VAL A 527 9.53 11.49 -2.25
N ILE A 528 8.93 12.36 -1.44
CA ILE A 528 7.49 12.59 -1.41
C ILE A 528 7.20 14.08 -1.22
N GLY A 529 6.09 14.56 -1.79
CA GLY A 529 5.61 15.92 -1.60
C GLY A 529 4.33 16.20 -2.38
N VAL A 530 3.94 17.47 -2.40
CA VAL A 530 2.74 17.91 -3.12
C VAL A 530 3.07 18.12 -4.60
N PRO A 531 2.36 17.49 -5.55
CA PRO A 531 2.58 17.75 -6.96
C PRO A 531 2.23 19.19 -7.36
N GLY A 532 2.89 19.69 -8.40
CA GLY A 532 2.70 21.03 -8.93
C GLY A 532 1.97 21.05 -10.27
N GLY A 533 1.68 22.26 -10.73
CA GLY A 533 1.01 22.53 -11.99
C GLY A 533 -0.50 22.26 -11.97
N SER A 534 -1.19 22.67 -13.04
CA SER A 534 -2.65 22.49 -13.17
C SER A 534 -3.08 21.03 -13.34
N SER A 535 -2.15 20.18 -13.80
CA SER A 535 -2.37 18.74 -13.99
C SER A 535 -1.85 17.90 -12.83
N THR A 536 -1.35 18.54 -11.77
CA THR A 536 -1.01 17.92 -10.47
C THR A 536 -0.16 16.65 -10.61
N PHE A 537 1.01 16.76 -11.23
CA PHE A 537 1.95 15.65 -11.37
C PHE A 537 3.41 16.07 -11.19
N THR A 538 4.27 15.11 -10.89
CA THR A 538 5.73 15.27 -10.80
C THR A 538 6.43 14.33 -11.77
N SER A 539 7.70 14.60 -12.06
CA SER A 539 8.52 13.74 -12.90
C SER A 539 9.81 13.32 -12.21
N VAL A 540 10.38 12.21 -12.63
CA VAL A 540 11.63 11.67 -12.12
C VAL A 540 12.54 11.26 -13.28
N GLY A 541 13.81 11.62 -13.18
CA GLY A 541 14.89 11.02 -13.95
C GLY A 541 15.54 9.89 -13.16
N GLU A 542 15.92 10.15 -11.91
CA GLU A 542 16.53 9.14 -11.03
C GLU A 542 16.30 9.46 -9.54
N VAL A 543 16.15 8.42 -8.71
CA VAL A 543 16.30 8.48 -7.25
C VAL A 543 17.44 7.57 -6.86
N SER A 544 18.53 8.16 -6.35
CA SER A 544 19.66 7.40 -5.82
C SER A 544 19.69 7.46 -4.30
N ALA A 545 20.11 6.38 -3.66
CA ALA A 545 20.25 6.31 -2.20
C ALA A 545 21.62 5.75 -1.82
N TYR A 546 22.25 6.34 -0.81
CA TYR A 546 23.60 5.99 -0.39
C TYR A 546 23.71 5.94 1.12
N TYR A 547 24.60 5.05 1.58
CA TYR A 547 25.25 5.21 2.86
C TYR A 547 26.66 5.70 2.61
N SER A 548 26.94 6.93 2.96
CA SER A 548 28.28 7.47 2.89
C SER A 548 28.72 7.86 4.29
N THR A 549 30.02 7.97 4.52
CA THR A 549 30.53 8.66 5.72
C THR A 549 30.11 10.15 5.75
N GLY A 550 29.35 10.63 4.75
CA GLY A 550 28.63 11.90 4.70
C GLY A 550 29.52 13.06 5.13
N GLY A 551 30.32 13.63 4.24
CA GLY A 551 29.84 14.80 3.48
C GLY A 551 29.90 16.11 4.28
N PHE A 552 30.14 16.02 5.59
CA PHE A 552 30.41 17.13 6.46
C PHE A 552 31.91 17.38 6.51
N THR A 553 32.32 18.58 6.12
CA THR A 553 33.69 19.01 6.25
C THR A 553 33.84 19.81 7.54
N VAL A 554 34.86 19.44 8.31
CA VAL A 554 35.52 20.40 9.19
C VAL A 554 36.57 21.11 8.36
N GLN A 555 36.71 22.42 8.52
CA GLN A 555 37.74 23.22 7.86
C GLN A 555 38.38 24.20 8.84
N GLY A 556 39.44 24.88 8.39
CA GLY A 556 40.12 25.92 9.18
C GLY A 556 40.52 25.48 10.60
N ALA A 557 40.34 26.37 11.57
CA ALA A 557 40.75 26.15 12.95
C ALA A 557 39.98 25.00 13.63
N ILE A 558 38.72 24.76 13.24
CA ILE A 558 37.91 23.65 13.75
C ILE A 558 38.46 22.31 13.25
N ALA A 559 38.86 22.23 11.96
CA ALA A 559 39.53 21.04 11.44
C ALA A 559 40.87 20.76 12.13
N THR A 560 41.70 21.80 12.32
CA THR A 560 42.97 21.64 13.04
C THR A 560 42.74 21.08 14.43
N LYS A 561 41.71 21.57 15.13
CA LYS A 561 41.34 21.10 16.46
C LYS A 561 40.88 19.64 16.44
N TYR A 562 39.89 19.32 15.60
CA TYR A 562 39.34 17.98 15.45
C TYR A 562 40.41 16.94 15.08
N ASN A 563 41.35 17.31 14.20
CA ASN A 563 42.44 16.40 13.84
C ASN A 563 43.43 16.21 15.00
N SER A 564 43.70 17.26 15.79
CA SER A 564 44.61 17.18 16.94
C SER A 564 44.07 16.32 18.11
N SER A 565 42.76 16.13 18.19
CA SER A 565 42.08 15.31 19.20
C SER A 565 41.89 13.85 18.81
N GLY A 566 42.37 13.43 17.64
CA GLY A 566 42.22 12.07 17.13
C GLY A 566 41.06 11.88 16.15
N GLY A 567 40.42 12.96 15.69
CA GLY A 567 39.36 12.93 14.70
C GLY A 567 38.18 12.08 15.14
N ALA A 568 37.70 11.20 14.27
CA ALA A 568 36.53 10.37 14.56
C ALA A 568 36.75 9.36 15.70
N ALA A 569 38.00 9.07 16.07
CA ALA A 569 38.37 8.25 17.23
C ALA A 569 38.54 9.07 18.52
N GLY A 570 38.44 10.41 18.42
CA GLY A 570 38.51 11.35 19.52
C GLY A 570 37.23 11.38 20.36
N PRO A 571 37.26 12.09 21.50
CA PRO A 571 36.16 12.13 22.47
C PRO A 571 34.83 12.68 21.91
N GLU A 572 34.89 13.58 20.94
CA GLU A 572 33.75 14.19 20.25
C GLU A 572 33.09 13.27 19.22
N GLY A 573 33.77 12.22 18.75
CA GLY A 573 33.28 11.27 17.76
C GLY A 573 33.17 11.82 16.33
N GLY A 574 32.46 11.11 15.46
CA GLY A 574 32.34 11.46 14.04
C GLY A 574 31.65 12.81 13.76
N ILE A 575 32.00 13.44 12.64
CA ILE A 575 31.45 14.73 12.17
C ILE A 575 29.94 14.58 11.87
N THR A 576 29.10 15.49 12.38
CA THR A 576 27.65 15.48 12.16
C THR A 576 27.09 16.75 11.51
N SER A 577 27.91 17.79 11.30
CA SER A 577 27.53 19.00 10.56
C SER A 577 28.69 19.61 9.77
N ASN A 578 28.38 20.43 8.77
CA ASN A 578 29.34 21.39 8.20
C ASN A 578 29.58 22.56 9.17
N GLU A 579 30.62 23.34 8.92
CA GLU A 579 30.90 24.56 9.70
C GLU A 579 29.76 25.57 9.49
N THR A 580 29.10 25.96 10.58
CA THR A 580 27.96 26.89 10.58
C THR A 580 28.29 28.14 11.39
N THR A 581 27.70 29.28 11.03
CA THR A 581 27.80 30.54 11.80
C THR A 581 26.92 30.47 13.04
N THR A 582 27.43 30.88 14.20
CA THR A 582 26.58 31.03 15.40
C THR A 582 25.56 32.14 15.21
N ALA A 583 24.45 32.08 15.94
CA ALA A 583 23.30 32.94 15.72
C ALA A 583 23.55 34.44 16.01
N ASP A 584 24.54 34.77 16.82
CA ASP A 584 25.01 36.14 17.06
C ASP A 584 25.95 36.68 15.95
N GLY A 585 26.32 35.84 14.98
CA GLY A 585 27.20 36.18 13.87
C GLY A 585 28.70 36.23 14.21
N ILE A 586 29.10 35.94 15.46
CA ILE A 586 30.49 36.13 15.94
C ILE A 586 31.33 34.88 15.74
N GLY A 587 30.77 33.70 16.00
CA GLY A 587 31.47 32.43 16.01
C GLY A 587 31.17 31.53 14.81
N ARG A 588 31.90 30.42 14.78
CA ARG A 588 31.70 29.28 13.86
C ARG A 588 31.69 28.00 14.69
N PHE A 589 30.96 26.98 14.27
CA PHE A 589 30.99 25.68 14.94
C PHE A 589 30.69 24.51 13.98
N ASN A 590 31.20 23.33 14.34
CA ASN A 590 30.73 22.04 13.85
C ASN A 590 30.18 21.24 15.04
N THR A 591 29.15 20.43 14.80
CA THR A 591 28.70 19.40 15.74
C THR A 591 29.30 18.04 15.39
N PHE A 592 29.47 17.22 16.42
CA PHE A 592 30.00 15.87 16.36
C PHE A 592 29.08 14.94 17.17
N GLN A 593 29.30 13.63 17.09
CA GLN A 593 28.46 12.63 17.76
C GLN A 593 28.27 12.88 19.26
N ASN A 594 29.33 13.33 19.95
CA ASN A 594 29.37 13.47 21.41
C ASN A 594 29.64 14.90 21.88
N GLY A 595 29.63 15.89 20.99
CA GLY A 595 30.04 17.25 21.35
C GLY A 595 30.01 18.24 20.20
N ALA A 596 30.67 19.38 20.42
CA ALA A 596 30.86 20.41 19.43
C ALA A 596 32.24 21.06 19.58
N ILE A 597 32.76 21.61 18.48
CA ILE A 597 33.93 22.49 18.50
C ILE A 597 33.45 23.87 18.06
N TYR A 598 33.61 24.86 18.93
CA TYR A 598 33.27 26.25 18.67
C TYR A 598 34.55 27.07 18.46
N TRP A 599 34.53 27.95 17.48
CA TRP A 599 35.59 28.90 17.20
C TRP A 599 35.07 30.33 17.27
N THR A 600 35.84 31.22 17.88
CA THR A 600 35.68 32.68 17.76
C THR A 600 37.04 33.34 17.51
N PRO A 601 37.08 34.58 16.99
CA PRO A 601 38.34 35.33 16.85
C PRO A 601 39.10 35.51 18.18
N ASN A 602 38.39 35.57 19.32
CA ASN A 602 38.98 35.84 20.62
C ASN A 602 39.43 34.58 21.37
N THR A 603 38.74 33.45 21.17
CA THR A 603 38.98 32.22 21.94
C THR A 603 39.66 31.11 21.15
N GLY A 604 39.71 31.22 19.81
CA GLY A 604 40.14 30.11 18.96
C GLY A 604 39.19 28.92 19.03
N ALA A 605 39.60 27.77 18.48
CA ALA A 605 38.78 26.56 18.45
C ALA A 605 38.85 25.81 19.78
N GLN A 606 37.72 25.72 20.48
CA GLN A 606 37.57 25.06 21.77
C GLN A 606 36.57 23.92 21.66
N MET A 607 36.94 22.78 22.20
CA MET A 607 36.13 21.58 22.19
C MET A 607 35.35 21.42 23.48
N VAL A 608 34.06 21.10 23.36
CA VAL A 608 33.19 20.77 24.49
C VAL A 608 32.43 19.49 24.14
N TYR A 609 32.57 18.45 24.95
CA TYR A 609 31.97 17.14 24.69
C TYR A 609 31.34 16.52 25.94
N GLY A 610 30.68 15.37 25.78
CA GLY A 610 30.12 14.59 26.86
C GLY A 610 29.14 15.37 27.75
N LEU A 611 29.17 15.08 29.05
CA LEU A 611 28.21 15.64 30.01
C LEU A 611 28.41 17.15 30.25
N ILE A 612 29.61 17.68 30.02
CA ILE A 612 29.86 19.12 30.06
C ILE A 612 29.14 19.80 28.89
N TYR A 613 29.23 19.24 27.69
CA TYR A 613 28.48 19.72 26.52
C TYR A 613 26.97 19.65 26.75
N SER A 614 26.45 18.54 27.27
CA SER A 614 25.02 18.41 27.59
C SER A 614 24.55 19.45 28.61
N LYS A 615 25.34 19.74 29.65
CA LYS A 615 25.00 20.78 30.63
C LYS A 615 25.04 22.18 30.01
N TRP A 616 26.05 22.49 29.21
CA TRP A 616 26.14 23.79 28.51
C TRP A 616 24.99 23.99 27.52
N ALA A 617 24.63 22.95 26.78
CA ALA A 617 23.45 22.91 25.91
C ALA A 617 22.16 23.26 26.66
N SER A 618 21.96 22.65 27.85
CA SER A 618 20.77 22.91 28.68
C SER A 618 20.66 24.36 29.18
N LEU A 619 21.77 25.10 29.17
CA LEU A 619 21.85 26.50 29.57
C LEU A 619 21.74 27.48 28.40
N GLY A 620 21.49 27.00 27.18
CA GLY A 620 21.32 27.82 25.98
C GLY A 620 22.60 28.04 25.17
N TYR A 621 23.60 27.16 25.30
CA TYR A 621 24.85 27.22 24.53
C TYR A 621 25.56 28.60 24.63
N GLU A 622 26.07 29.14 23.51
CA GLU A 622 26.78 30.41 23.45
C GLU A 622 25.89 31.63 23.72
N GLN A 623 24.58 31.49 23.53
CA GLN A 623 23.60 32.52 23.90
C GLN A 623 23.26 32.49 25.40
N GLY A 624 23.62 31.39 26.06
CA GLY A 624 23.34 31.14 27.46
C GLY A 624 24.19 31.99 28.40
N VAL A 625 23.88 31.87 29.70
CA VAL A 625 24.54 32.63 30.77
C VAL A 625 26.05 32.43 30.85
N LEU A 626 26.59 31.38 30.24
CA LEU A 626 28.02 31.06 30.23
C LEU A 626 28.79 31.64 29.03
N GLY A 627 28.13 31.90 27.89
CA GLY A 627 28.77 32.34 26.66
C GLY A 627 29.60 31.24 25.97
N TYR A 628 30.57 31.65 25.16
CA TYR A 628 31.46 30.74 24.42
C TYR A 628 32.47 30.02 25.31
N PRO A 629 32.90 28.79 24.93
CA PRO A 629 34.04 28.14 25.58
C PRO A 629 35.34 28.91 25.33
N THR A 630 36.16 29.02 26.37
CA THR A 630 37.50 29.62 26.35
C THR A 630 38.61 28.60 26.54
N THR A 631 38.28 27.38 26.95
CA THR A 631 39.19 26.25 27.06
C THR A 631 38.52 24.96 26.59
N ASP A 632 39.32 23.99 26.17
CA ASP A 632 38.91 22.58 26.15
C ASP A 632 38.60 22.10 27.58
N GLU A 633 38.15 20.85 27.67
CA GLU A 633 38.16 20.14 28.94
C GLU A 633 39.59 19.98 29.48
N THR A 634 39.77 20.41 30.73
CA THR A 634 41.02 20.32 31.51
C THR A 634 40.78 19.49 32.77
N SER A 635 41.86 19.04 33.41
CA SER A 635 41.76 18.31 34.68
C SER A 635 41.34 19.23 35.82
N ASP A 636 40.46 18.73 36.68
CA ASP A 636 39.97 19.39 37.89
C ASP A 636 40.01 18.40 39.07
N PRO A 637 40.22 18.83 40.33
CA PRO A 637 40.21 17.92 41.48
C PRO A 637 38.96 17.03 41.60
N LEU A 638 37.82 17.48 41.09
CA LEU A 638 36.57 16.69 41.08
C LEU A 638 36.41 15.83 39.83
N GLY A 639 37.20 16.06 38.77
CA GLY A 639 37.11 15.33 37.51
C GLY A 639 37.63 16.17 36.33
N ARG A 640 36.71 16.72 35.54
CA ARG A 640 37.01 17.50 34.33
C ARG A 640 36.33 18.85 34.36
N ARG A 641 36.93 19.87 33.75
CA ARG A 641 36.40 21.23 33.71
C ARG A 641 36.58 21.87 32.33
N SER A 642 35.53 22.51 31.82
CA SER A 642 35.63 23.49 30.73
C SER A 642 35.30 24.89 31.25
N THR A 643 36.07 25.88 30.81
CA THR A 643 35.83 27.29 31.12
C THR A 643 35.17 27.99 29.94
N PHE A 644 34.24 28.88 30.25
CA PHE A 644 33.46 29.70 29.33
C PHE A 644 33.64 31.17 29.67
N GLN A 645 33.22 32.08 28.78
CA GLN A 645 33.40 33.53 28.95
C GLN A 645 32.93 34.06 30.32
N ASN A 646 31.80 33.55 30.83
CA ASN A 646 31.16 34.05 32.05
C ASN A 646 31.12 33.03 33.21
N GLY A 647 31.86 31.92 33.09
CA GLY A 647 31.84 30.88 34.11
C GLY A 647 32.57 29.60 33.69
N TYR A 648 32.24 28.49 34.34
CA TYR A 648 32.83 27.19 34.05
C TYR A 648 31.88 26.06 34.42
N ILE A 649 32.08 24.89 33.84
CA ILE A 649 31.34 23.67 34.18
C ILE A 649 32.36 22.62 34.65
N ILE A 650 32.07 21.98 35.78
CA ILE A 650 32.86 20.85 36.31
C ILE A 650 32.02 19.58 36.18
N PHE A 651 32.55 18.58 35.48
CA PHE A 651 32.10 17.20 35.54
C PHE A 651 32.80 16.47 36.69
N ASN A 652 32.02 16.00 37.65
CA ASN A 652 32.51 15.23 38.77
C ASN A 652 32.53 13.74 38.42
N SER A 653 33.72 13.16 38.33
CA SER A 653 33.91 11.75 37.92
C SER A 653 33.43 10.74 38.95
N SER A 654 33.32 11.13 40.23
CA SER A 654 32.89 10.25 41.31
C SER A 654 31.37 9.98 41.32
N ASN A 655 30.57 10.90 40.77
CA ASN A 655 29.11 10.79 40.78
C ASN A 655 28.45 11.01 39.41
N GLY A 656 29.23 11.31 38.37
CA GLY A 656 28.71 11.47 37.02
C GLY A 656 27.95 12.77 36.76
N VAL A 657 28.08 13.80 37.62
CA VAL A 657 27.29 15.04 37.52
C VAL A 657 28.12 16.20 36.98
N ALA A 658 27.58 16.92 35.98
CA ALA A 658 28.13 18.18 35.48
C ALA A 658 27.41 19.38 36.13
N THR A 659 28.15 20.22 36.84
CA THR A 659 27.62 21.40 37.55
C THR A 659 28.21 22.68 36.95
N ALA A 660 27.34 23.66 36.67
CA ALA A 660 27.72 24.95 36.10
C ALA A 660 27.89 26.01 37.19
N TYR A 661 28.90 26.86 37.04
CA TYR A 661 29.26 27.92 37.97
C TYR A 661 29.47 29.23 37.22
N ARG A 662 29.08 30.35 37.84
CA ARG A 662 29.55 31.69 37.45
C ARG A 662 31.03 31.86 37.78
N SER A 663 31.69 32.85 37.17
CA SER A 663 33.11 33.15 37.44
C SER A 663 33.44 33.42 38.92
N ASN A 664 32.45 33.85 39.71
CA ASN A 664 32.59 34.07 41.16
C ASN A 664 32.36 32.81 42.02
N GLY A 665 32.20 31.63 41.40
CA GLY A 665 32.00 30.34 42.08
C GLY A 665 30.55 30.03 42.48
N THR A 666 29.57 30.87 42.14
CA THR A 666 28.15 30.60 42.43
C THR A 666 27.56 29.60 41.44
N VAL A 667 26.88 28.55 41.93
CA VAL A 667 26.18 27.55 41.10
C VAL A 667 25.04 28.19 40.29
N ILE A 668 24.83 27.71 39.08
CA ILE A 668 23.78 28.13 38.13
C ILE A 668 22.62 27.14 38.11
#